data_AF-A0A9D7RL55-F1
#
_entry.id   AF-A0A9D7RL55-F1
#
_cell.length_a   1.000
_cell.length_b   1.000
_cell.length_c   1.000
_cell.angle_alpha   90.00
_cell.angle_beta   90.00
_cell.angle_gamma   90.00
#
_symmetry.space_group_name_H-M   'P 1'
#
loop_
_entity.id
_entity.type
_entity.pdbx_description
1 polymer ?
#
loop_
_entity_poly.entity_id
_entity_poly.type
_entity_poly.pdbx_seq_one_letter_code
_entity_poly.pdbx_strand_id
1 'polypeptide(L)'
;MPGEFGALQLRLEEMRIPYSGSNSGLCAVLTDQARLIPVLAEKGFNTLRQITLSRQEWLGGNLDAILASVQAAVGFPVSIRSTAQSATEHQNVVTEHDDPDSFREAVDAVFGREIIAVKTWLTRSDYERIDHIRLLINANDGLGFPIRVAANEQQYSVFHPEELLKTLNRLASEVLEEHSVMVLEGSQSATQISIQEHPNWTKFSCLVLAKEDGSPVALLPEPDDEDKITPLPFSREQSAAIRIVCERLFTALGLQAYVGVRGCIDAQSKIYIDQVLPNPEPYLPIQILHAGAAIGLSPSQLLTYMIRASLQARVSENPSDASFRTLLNYTDDLVRNWRPQEEKKTKVALFYGGYGIERNLTLQTARHVYEVLSGSEEYDPIPVLLTGSVQHWEYHQTPGAMLFLPDVDSIVKALQKIPAAMEEVETLRNRCADILIKYASGNANASAQKRSLDDLARMIDQAFIALQGRPGEDGQLQHELEVRKIPYNGSGLKTSQIAVNKVQTLDVWRRNGFIGPNQLLVSKRAFELSAEEAYQKIESRLSYPFVAKPIDQNGGIAVKIIRNRTDLDAYLRMMFRPQGADGAEYRKILKLKPKSEFPFAEEALLESMIGPDGARHFLEISATIMASPTVEGSLKYQIFDLAEMHTRPGSSGHPGAFFQKSPRATFFKQPD
;
A
#
# COMPACT_ATOMS: atom_id res chain seq x y z
N MET A 1 -7.01 -18.81 0.86
CA MET A 1 -7.84 -18.03 1.81
C MET A 1 -9.25 -18.64 1.95
N PRO A 2 -9.67 -19.22 3.09
CA PRO A 2 -10.97 -19.91 3.21
C PRO A 2 -12.23 -19.02 3.07
N GLY A 3 -12.06 -17.71 3.18
CA GLY A 3 -13.15 -16.73 3.24
C GLY A 3 -13.72 -16.31 1.88
N GLU A 4 -13.06 -16.59 0.76
CA GLU A 4 -13.56 -16.18 -0.57
C GLU A 4 -14.29 -17.33 -1.28
N PHE A 5 -13.84 -18.57 -1.09
CA PHE A 5 -14.40 -19.77 -1.76
C PHE A 5 -15.76 -20.25 -1.20
N GLY A 6 -16.36 -19.53 -0.26
CA GLY A 6 -17.65 -19.92 0.35
C GLY A 6 -17.57 -21.00 1.44
N ALA A 7 -16.44 -21.68 1.60
CA ALA A 7 -16.30 -22.78 2.57
C ALA A 7 -16.44 -22.30 4.03
N LEU A 8 -15.91 -21.13 4.36
CA LEU A 8 -16.11 -20.52 5.68
C LEU A 8 -17.57 -20.08 5.87
N GLN A 9 -18.17 -19.45 4.86
CA GLN A 9 -19.57 -19.03 4.89
C GLN A 9 -20.49 -20.23 5.14
N LEU A 10 -20.24 -21.36 4.47
CA LEU A 10 -21.02 -22.58 4.67
C LEU A 10 -20.95 -23.07 6.13
N ARG A 11 -19.77 -23.03 6.75
CA ARG A 11 -19.61 -23.36 8.18
C ARG A 11 -20.37 -22.40 9.09
N LEU A 12 -20.35 -21.10 8.78
CA LEU A 12 -21.07 -20.09 9.54
C LEU A 12 -22.58 -20.25 9.38
N GLU A 13 -23.06 -20.60 8.18
CA GLU A 13 -24.45 -20.96 7.89
C GLU A 13 -24.89 -22.19 8.71
N GLU A 14 -24.09 -23.26 8.73
CA GLU A 14 -24.34 -24.46 9.56
C GLU A 14 -24.46 -24.12 11.05
N MET A 15 -23.62 -23.19 11.54
CA MET A 15 -23.61 -22.73 12.93
C MET A 15 -24.64 -21.63 13.22
N ARG A 16 -25.36 -21.13 12.22
CA ARG A 16 -26.27 -19.97 12.29
C ARG A 16 -25.59 -18.70 12.84
N ILE A 17 -24.32 -18.51 12.49
CA ILE A 17 -23.57 -17.30 12.81
C ILE A 17 -23.71 -16.34 11.62
N PRO A 18 -24.18 -15.10 11.83
CA PRO A 18 -24.24 -14.12 10.74
C PRO A 18 -22.83 -13.72 10.33
N TYR A 19 -22.65 -13.45 9.04
CA TYR A 19 -21.36 -13.09 8.43
C TYR A 19 -21.55 -12.04 7.35
N SER A 20 -20.46 -11.34 7.02
CA SER A 20 -20.45 -10.23 6.07
C SER A 20 -20.39 -10.71 4.61
N GLY A 21 -20.96 -9.92 3.70
CA GLY A 21 -20.91 -10.17 2.27
C GLY A 21 -21.88 -11.26 1.77
N SER A 22 -21.54 -11.87 0.64
CA SER A 22 -22.37 -12.84 -0.07
C SER A 22 -22.34 -14.24 0.55
N ASN A 23 -23.39 -15.05 0.30
CA ASN A 23 -23.51 -16.40 0.83
C ASN A 23 -22.56 -17.44 0.21
N SER A 24 -22.50 -18.63 0.81
CA SER A 24 -21.60 -19.72 0.38
C SER A 24 -21.78 -20.11 -1.09
N GLY A 25 -23.03 -20.20 -1.56
CA GLY A 25 -23.37 -20.56 -2.94
C GLY A 25 -22.93 -19.51 -3.97
N LEU A 26 -23.16 -18.23 -3.67
CA LEU A 26 -22.71 -17.11 -4.49
C LEU A 26 -21.19 -17.05 -4.51
N CYS A 27 -20.53 -17.10 -3.35
CA CYS A 27 -19.07 -17.12 -3.26
C CYS A 27 -18.46 -18.19 -4.16
N ALA A 28 -18.98 -19.43 -4.13
CA ALA A 28 -18.47 -20.53 -4.94
C ALA A 28 -18.63 -20.31 -6.47
N VAL A 29 -19.59 -19.50 -6.91
CA VAL A 29 -19.73 -19.11 -8.32
C VAL A 29 -18.83 -17.93 -8.66
N LEU A 30 -18.73 -16.94 -7.79
CA LEU A 30 -18.02 -15.68 -8.04
C LEU A 30 -16.50 -15.86 -8.04
N THR A 31 -15.96 -16.80 -7.24
CA THR A 31 -14.52 -17.08 -7.20
C THR A 31 -14.04 -18.05 -8.26
N ASP A 32 -14.94 -18.72 -8.99
CA ASP A 32 -14.60 -19.65 -10.06
C ASP A 32 -14.93 -19.02 -11.41
N GLN A 33 -13.91 -18.52 -12.10
CA GLN A 33 -14.05 -17.86 -13.39
C GLN A 33 -14.66 -18.76 -14.47
N ALA A 34 -14.45 -20.08 -14.39
CA ALA A 34 -15.05 -21.02 -15.33
C ALA A 34 -16.57 -21.15 -15.13
N ARG A 35 -17.07 -20.86 -13.92
CA ARG A 35 -18.51 -20.82 -13.61
C ARG A 35 -19.12 -19.44 -13.81
N LEU A 36 -18.42 -18.38 -13.40
CA LEU A 36 -18.93 -17.01 -13.45
C LEU A 36 -19.17 -16.55 -14.89
N ILE A 37 -18.22 -16.81 -15.79
CA ILE A 37 -18.22 -16.19 -17.12
C ILE A 37 -19.40 -16.66 -18.00
N PRO A 38 -19.76 -17.96 -18.04
CA PRO A 38 -20.99 -18.40 -18.70
C PRO A 38 -22.25 -17.72 -18.15
N VAL A 39 -22.33 -17.54 -16.82
CA VAL A 39 -23.47 -16.87 -16.17
C VAL A 39 -23.52 -15.39 -16.56
N LEU A 40 -22.38 -14.71 -16.61
CA LEU A 40 -22.29 -13.32 -17.08
C LEU A 40 -22.73 -13.17 -18.53
N ALA A 41 -22.29 -14.09 -19.41
CA ALA A 41 -22.66 -14.09 -20.82
C ALA A 41 -24.18 -14.33 -21.01
N GLU A 42 -24.77 -15.29 -20.29
CA GLU A 42 -26.22 -15.58 -20.32
C GLU A 42 -27.03 -14.34 -19.89
N LYS A 43 -26.54 -13.59 -18.90
CA LYS A 43 -27.17 -12.36 -18.40
C LYS A 43 -26.83 -11.11 -19.24
N GLY A 44 -26.12 -11.25 -20.36
CA GLY A 44 -25.83 -10.16 -21.30
C GLY A 44 -24.76 -9.17 -20.82
N PHE A 45 -23.80 -9.62 -20.00
CA PHE A 45 -22.61 -8.85 -19.66
C PHE A 45 -21.47 -9.19 -20.61
N ASN A 46 -20.65 -8.18 -20.96
CA ASN A 46 -19.43 -8.46 -21.72
C ASN A 46 -18.36 -8.98 -20.75
N THR A 47 -17.62 -9.97 -21.20
CA THR A 47 -16.48 -10.55 -20.49
C THR A 47 -15.31 -10.60 -21.45
N LEU A 48 -14.08 -10.64 -20.92
CA LEU A 48 -12.91 -10.85 -21.75
C LEU A 48 -12.93 -12.25 -22.36
N ARG A 49 -12.30 -12.39 -23.53
CA ARG A 49 -12.12 -13.70 -24.17
C ARG A 49 -11.19 -14.55 -23.32
N GLN A 50 -11.54 -15.80 -23.11
CA GLN A 50 -10.72 -16.73 -22.35
C GLN A 50 -10.95 -18.18 -22.78
N ILE A 51 -9.98 -19.03 -22.48
CA ILE A 51 -10.12 -20.48 -22.48
C ILE A 51 -9.69 -21.06 -21.14
N THR A 52 -10.26 -22.20 -20.78
CA THR A 52 -9.86 -22.95 -19.59
C THR A 52 -8.96 -24.10 -20.00
N LEU A 53 -7.86 -24.31 -19.27
CA LEU A 53 -6.97 -25.44 -19.47
C LEU A 53 -6.86 -26.21 -18.15
N SER A 54 -7.17 -27.50 -18.16
CA SER A 54 -6.96 -28.36 -17.00
C SER A 54 -5.52 -28.85 -16.91
N ARG A 55 -5.08 -29.18 -15.70
CA ARG A 55 -3.75 -29.76 -15.49
C ARG A 55 -3.54 -31.07 -16.24
N GLN A 56 -4.59 -31.89 -16.39
CA GLN A 56 -4.51 -33.15 -17.14
C GLN A 56 -4.27 -32.90 -18.63
N GLU A 57 -4.99 -31.93 -19.21
CA GLU A 57 -4.81 -31.52 -20.61
C GLU A 57 -3.43 -30.88 -20.82
N TRP A 58 -2.90 -30.15 -19.84
CA TRP A 58 -1.55 -29.58 -19.92
C TRP A 58 -0.46 -30.67 -19.90
N LEU A 59 -0.51 -31.58 -18.93
CA LEU A 59 0.51 -32.62 -18.77
C LEU A 59 0.49 -33.68 -19.87
N GLY A 60 -0.69 -33.96 -20.45
CA GLY A 60 -0.85 -34.92 -21.55
C GLY A 60 -0.94 -34.29 -22.95
N GLY A 61 -1.00 -32.96 -23.03
CA GLY A 61 -1.28 -32.23 -24.26
C GLY A 61 -0.04 -31.89 -25.07
N ASN A 62 -0.26 -31.68 -26.37
CA ASN A 62 0.78 -31.17 -27.26
C ASN A 62 0.82 -29.63 -27.18
N LEU A 63 1.99 -29.06 -26.86
CA LEU A 63 2.18 -27.62 -26.69
C LEU A 63 1.76 -26.81 -27.93
N ASP A 64 2.11 -27.26 -29.14
CA ASP A 64 1.76 -26.57 -30.39
C ASP A 64 0.23 -26.55 -30.60
N ALA A 65 -0.46 -27.63 -30.23
CA ALA A 65 -1.91 -27.70 -30.31
C ALA A 65 -2.58 -26.77 -29.29
N ILE A 66 -2.03 -26.67 -28.08
CA ILE A 66 -2.51 -25.76 -27.03
C ILE A 66 -2.31 -24.30 -27.46
N LEU A 67 -1.12 -23.95 -27.94
CA LEU A 67 -0.82 -22.61 -28.45
C LEU A 67 -1.72 -22.22 -29.64
N ALA A 68 -1.97 -23.14 -30.57
CA ALA A 68 -2.90 -22.91 -31.67
C ALA A 68 -4.34 -22.66 -31.18
N SER A 69 -4.78 -23.40 -30.16
CA SER A 69 -6.09 -23.20 -29.51
C SER A 69 -6.19 -21.84 -28.83
N VAL A 70 -5.15 -21.44 -28.08
CA VAL A 70 -5.06 -20.11 -27.43
C VAL A 70 -5.11 -18.99 -28.47
N GLN A 71 -4.33 -19.11 -29.55
CA GLN A 71 -4.30 -18.12 -30.62
C GLN A 71 -5.65 -17.98 -31.33
N ALA A 72 -6.35 -19.10 -31.56
CA ALA A 72 -7.64 -19.10 -32.23
C ALA A 72 -8.78 -18.52 -31.36
N ALA A 73 -8.76 -18.80 -30.06
CA ALA A 73 -9.84 -18.43 -29.15
C ALA A 73 -9.67 -17.03 -28.52
N VAL A 74 -8.43 -16.67 -28.16
CA VAL A 74 -8.12 -15.46 -27.39
C VAL A 74 -7.25 -14.51 -28.22
N GLY A 75 -6.13 -15.01 -28.74
CA GLY A 75 -5.08 -14.20 -29.37
C GLY A 75 -4.14 -13.56 -28.34
N PHE A 76 -2.86 -13.40 -28.70
CA PHE A 76 -1.86 -12.76 -27.84
C PHE A 76 -1.96 -11.21 -27.88
N PRO A 77 -1.59 -10.50 -26.81
CA PRO A 77 -1.07 -11.01 -25.53
C PRO A 77 -2.15 -11.61 -24.61
N VAL A 78 -1.76 -12.60 -23.81
CA VAL A 78 -2.63 -13.31 -22.87
C VAL A 78 -2.14 -13.19 -21.44
N SER A 79 -3.07 -13.23 -20.49
CA SER A 79 -2.82 -13.38 -19.06
C SER A 79 -3.19 -14.78 -18.61
N ILE A 80 -2.28 -15.42 -17.87
CA ILE A 80 -2.48 -16.76 -17.35
C ILE A 80 -2.70 -16.66 -15.84
N ARG A 81 -3.81 -17.22 -15.37
CA ARG A 81 -4.21 -17.17 -13.95
C ARG A 81 -4.92 -18.44 -13.52
N SER A 82 -4.91 -18.73 -12.24
CA SER A 82 -5.72 -19.80 -11.66
C SER A 82 -7.20 -19.46 -11.79
N THR A 83 -8.05 -20.47 -12.03
CA THR A 83 -9.51 -20.27 -12.09
C THR A 83 -10.14 -19.98 -10.74
N ALA A 84 -9.48 -20.38 -9.65
CA ALA A 84 -10.03 -20.39 -8.31
C ALA A 84 -9.37 -19.35 -7.36
N GLN A 85 -8.17 -18.84 -7.65
CA GLN A 85 -7.48 -17.89 -6.76
C GLN A 85 -7.84 -16.42 -7.03
N SER A 86 -7.69 -15.57 -6.00
CA SER A 86 -7.91 -14.12 -6.09
C SER A 86 -6.83 -13.40 -6.92
N ALA A 87 -7.20 -12.24 -7.47
CA ALA A 87 -6.44 -11.49 -8.47
C ALA A 87 -5.09 -10.90 -8.01
N THR A 88 -4.71 -11.00 -6.74
CA THR A 88 -3.49 -10.39 -6.22
C THR A 88 -2.23 -11.19 -6.48
N GLU A 89 -2.34 -12.38 -7.07
CA GLU A 89 -1.18 -13.18 -7.46
C GLU A 89 -0.77 -12.86 -8.90
N HIS A 90 0.55 -12.73 -9.09
CA HIS A 90 1.26 -12.34 -10.30
C HIS A 90 0.59 -12.84 -11.59
N GLN A 91 0.06 -11.91 -12.39
CA GLN A 91 -0.40 -12.22 -13.74
C GLN A 91 0.82 -12.48 -14.62
N ASN A 92 1.00 -13.73 -15.05
CA ASN A 92 1.98 -14.03 -16.08
C ASN A 92 1.40 -13.58 -17.43
N VAL A 93 1.90 -12.44 -17.92
CA VAL A 93 1.55 -11.91 -19.24
C VAL A 93 2.50 -12.50 -20.26
N VAL A 94 1.94 -13.18 -21.26
CA VAL A 94 2.69 -13.75 -22.39
C VAL A 94 2.26 -13.04 -23.67
N THR A 95 3.23 -12.64 -24.47
CA THR A 95 3.07 -11.89 -25.72
C THR A 95 3.38 -12.77 -26.94
N GLU A 96 3.01 -12.31 -28.13
CA GLU A 96 3.29 -13.00 -29.39
C GLU A 96 4.79 -13.08 -29.74
N HIS A 97 5.62 -12.29 -29.04
CA HIS A 97 7.07 -12.23 -29.23
C HIS A 97 7.83 -13.13 -28.25
N ASP A 98 7.14 -13.67 -27.24
CA ASP A 98 7.76 -14.59 -26.29
C ASP A 98 7.92 -15.97 -26.92
N ASP A 99 9.01 -16.65 -26.54
CA ASP A 99 9.22 -18.01 -27.01
C ASP A 99 8.20 -19.00 -26.39
N PRO A 100 7.98 -20.16 -27.02
CA PRO A 100 7.08 -21.17 -26.47
C PRO A 100 7.47 -21.68 -25.06
N ASP A 101 8.74 -21.57 -24.70
CA ASP A 101 9.22 -21.98 -23.36
C ASP A 101 8.74 -20.99 -22.29
N SER A 102 8.65 -19.69 -22.59
CA SER A 102 8.11 -18.65 -21.72
C SER A 102 6.63 -18.87 -21.42
N PHE A 103 5.84 -19.29 -22.43
CA PHE A 103 4.46 -19.71 -22.21
C PHE A 103 4.39 -20.94 -21.29
N ARG A 104 5.28 -21.92 -21.49
CA ARG A 104 5.35 -23.12 -20.65
C ARG A 104 5.67 -22.77 -19.21
N GLU A 105 6.67 -21.92 -18.98
CA GLU A 105 7.06 -21.45 -17.65
C GLU A 105 5.91 -20.71 -16.96
N ALA A 106 5.21 -19.83 -17.68
CA ALA A 106 4.06 -19.10 -17.15
C ALA A 106 2.89 -20.02 -16.74
N VAL A 107 2.58 -21.04 -17.55
CA VAL A 107 1.54 -22.04 -17.24
C VAL A 107 1.96 -22.93 -16.07
N ASP A 108 3.19 -23.45 -16.07
CA ASP A 108 3.70 -24.30 -15.00
C ASP A 108 3.75 -23.53 -13.66
N ALA A 109 4.15 -22.26 -13.67
CA ALA A 109 4.16 -21.40 -12.48
C ALA A 109 2.76 -21.29 -11.85
N VAL A 110 1.71 -21.06 -12.64
CA VAL A 110 0.32 -20.98 -12.12
C VAL A 110 -0.19 -22.34 -11.66
N PHE A 111 0.26 -23.43 -12.28
CA PHE A 111 0.01 -24.79 -11.78
C PHE A 111 0.86 -25.13 -10.54
N GLY A 112 1.66 -24.21 -10.00
CA GLY A 112 2.53 -24.46 -8.86
C GLY A 112 3.56 -25.55 -9.19
N ARG A 113 4.15 -25.48 -10.38
CA ARG A 113 5.13 -26.42 -10.91
C ARG A 113 6.37 -25.67 -11.37
N GLU A 114 7.53 -26.17 -10.99
CA GLU A 114 8.81 -25.63 -11.43
C GLU A 114 9.71 -26.74 -11.96
N ILE A 115 10.33 -26.50 -13.12
CA ILE A 115 11.18 -27.47 -13.79
C ILE A 115 12.62 -26.96 -13.76
N ILE A 116 13.49 -27.71 -13.10
CA ILE A 116 14.91 -27.37 -12.98
C ILE A 116 15.73 -28.38 -13.76
N ALA A 117 16.43 -27.92 -14.79
CA ALA A 117 17.42 -28.74 -15.48
C ALA A 117 18.57 -29.10 -14.53
N VAL A 118 18.92 -30.39 -14.45
CA VAL A 118 19.99 -30.88 -13.56
C VAL A 118 21.32 -30.20 -13.87
N LYS A 119 21.66 -30.01 -15.15
CA LYS A 119 22.85 -29.29 -15.61
C LYS A 119 22.91 -27.87 -15.04
N THR A 120 21.82 -27.12 -15.13
CA THR A 120 21.71 -25.75 -14.61
C THR A 120 21.88 -25.73 -13.09
N TRP A 121 21.29 -26.69 -12.37
CA TRP A 121 21.44 -26.80 -10.92
C TRP A 121 22.89 -27.07 -10.49
N LEU A 122 23.59 -27.95 -11.21
CA LEU A 122 24.98 -28.29 -10.95
C LEU A 122 25.94 -27.11 -11.23
N THR A 123 25.63 -26.26 -12.22
CA THR A 123 26.43 -25.06 -12.51
C THR A 123 26.25 -23.91 -11.51
N ARG A 124 25.17 -23.91 -10.72
CA ARG A 124 24.93 -22.89 -9.69
C ARG A 124 25.91 -23.03 -8.53
N SER A 125 26.39 -21.90 -8.03
CA SER A 125 27.10 -21.80 -6.75
C SER A 125 26.19 -22.14 -5.58
N ASP A 126 26.78 -22.44 -4.41
CA ASP A 126 26.01 -22.72 -3.20
C ASP A 126 25.13 -21.53 -2.78
N TYR A 127 25.60 -20.31 -3.02
CA TYR A 127 24.81 -19.09 -2.79
C TYR A 127 23.56 -19.06 -3.69
N GLU A 128 23.71 -19.28 -4.99
CA GLU A 128 22.60 -19.26 -5.95
C GLU A 128 21.57 -20.37 -5.68
N ARG A 129 22.02 -21.55 -5.23
CA ARG A 129 21.10 -22.64 -4.83
C ARG A 129 20.27 -22.26 -3.60
N ILE A 130 20.90 -21.64 -2.60
CA ILE A 130 20.21 -21.17 -1.38
C ILE A 130 19.24 -20.05 -1.71
N ASP A 131 19.66 -19.08 -2.52
CA ASP A 131 18.82 -17.94 -2.89
C ASP A 131 17.62 -18.39 -3.74
N HIS A 132 17.82 -19.33 -4.66
CA HIS A 132 16.74 -19.94 -5.42
C HIS A 132 15.71 -20.63 -4.52
N ILE A 133 16.15 -21.44 -3.53
CA ILE A 133 15.23 -22.05 -2.57
C ILE A 133 14.50 -20.98 -1.75
N ARG A 134 15.17 -19.91 -1.37
CA ARG A 134 14.56 -18.80 -0.64
C ARG A 134 13.44 -18.13 -1.45
N LEU A 135 13.64 -17.92 -2.75
CA LEU A 135 12.62 -17.39 -3.65
C LEU A 135 11.45 -18.39 -3.79
N LEU A 136 11.77 -19.67 -3.97
CA LEU A 136 10.81 -20.75 -4.16
C LEU A 136 9.91 -21.00 -2.94
N ILE A 137 10.37 -20.69 -1.74
CA ILE A 137 9.57 -20.83 -0.49
C ILE A 137 8.80 -19.56 -0.12
N ASN A 138 8.94 -18.47 -0.89
CA ASN A 138 8.18 -17.25 -0.62
C ASN A 138 6.69 -17.57 -0.76
N ALA A 139 5.89 -17.26 0.25
CA ALA A 139 4.47 -17.60 0.27
C ALA A 139 3.64 -16.85 -0.78
N ASN A 140 4.17 -15.74 -1.32
CA ASN A 140 3.47 -14.93 -2.34
C ASN A 140 3.78 -15.38 -3.76
N ASP A 141 5.00 -15.90 -4.02
CA ASP A 141 5.53 -16.09 -5.39
C ASP A 141 6.06 -17.51 -5.65
N GLY A 142 6.10 -18.34 -4.60
CA GLY A 142 6.74 -19.65 -4.60
C GLY A 142 5.78 -20.81 -4.42
N LEU A 143 6.30 -22.03 -4.40
CA LEU A 143 5.50 -23.27 -4.34
C LEU A 143 4.87 -23.53 -2.97
N GLY A 144 5.47 -23.00 -1.90
CA GLY A 144 5.07 -23.26 -0.52
C GLY A 144 5.24 -24.72 -0.07
N PHE A 145 5.43 -24.96 1.23
CA PHE A 145 5.54 -26.32 1.76
C PHE A 145 4.17 -26.94 2.06
N PRO A 146 4.04 -28.29 1.94
CA PRO A 146 5.05 -29.24 1.47
C PRO A 146 5.28 -29.21 -0.05
N ILE A 147 6.52 -29.47 -0.46
CA ILE A 147 6.94 -29.53 -1.87
C ILE A 147 7.18 -30.98 -2.27
N ARG A 148 6.59 -31.40 -3.38
CA ARG A 148 6.88 -32.69 -4.01
C ARG A 148 7.99 -32.51 -5.03
N VAL A 149 9.04 -33.32 -4.94
CA VAL A 149 10.16 -33.33 -5.87
C VAL A 149 10.15 -34.64 -6.63
N ALA A 150 10.12 -34.59 -7.96
CA ALA A 150 10.14 -35.75 -8.84
C ALA A 150 11.34 -35.67 -9.81
N ALA A 151 12.08 -36.77 -9.94
CA ALA A 151 13.16 -36.92 -10.93
C ALA A 151 13.28 -38.38 -11.38
N ASN A 152 13.29 -38.61 -12.71
CA ASN A 152 13.31 -39.91 -13.39
C ASN A 152 12.13 -40.83 -13.02
N GLU A 153 12.13 -41.44 -11.82
CA GLU A 153 11.01 -42.21 -11.26
C GLU A 153 10.89 -42.06 -9.73
N GLN A 154 11.78 -41.27 -9.12
CA GLN A 154 11.80 -41.07 -7.67
C GLN A 154 10.95 -39.86 -7.31
N GLN A 155 10.14 -39.98 -6.26
CA GLN A 155 9.30 -38.91 -5.75
C GLN A 155 9.52 -38.74 -4.24
N TYR A 156 9.75 -37.50 -3.81
CA TYR A 156 9.97 -37.13 -2.40
C TYR A 156 8.98 -36.05 -2.00
N SER A 157 8.49 -36.09 -0.76
CA SER A 157 7.75 -34.98 -0.15
C SER A 157 8.63 -34.32 0.89
N VAL A 158 8.89 -33.04 0.73
CA VAL A 158 9.80 -32.26 1.56
C VAL A 158 9.00 -31.21 2.32
N PHE A 159 9.34 -30.98 3.59
CA PHE A 159 8.63 -30.06 4.48
C PHE A 159 9.49 -28.89 4.98
N HIS A 160 10.81 -28.94 4.74
CA HIS A 160 11.76 -27.95 5.24
C HIS A 160 12.75 -27.48 4.16
N PRO A 161 13.12 -26.18 4.09
CA PRO A 161 14.05 -25.64 3.10
C PRO A 161 15.40 -26.35 3.04
N GLU A 162 15.98 -26.68 4.20
CA GLU A 162 17.27 -27.38 4.26
C GLU A 162 17.20 -28.80 3.71
N GLU A 163 16.09 -29.50 3.94
CA GLU A 163 15.85 -30.83 3.40
C GLU A 163 15.66 -30.77 1.88
N LEU A 164 15.04 -29.70 1.37
CA LEU A 164 14.85 -29.48 -0.06
C LEU A 164 16.20 -29.32 -0.75
N LEU A 165 17.09 -28.48 -0.19
CA LEU A 165 18.44 -28.29 -0.73
C LEU A 165 19.22 -29.61 -0.78
N LYS A 166 19.18 -30.39 0.31
CA LYS A 166 19.85 -31.70 0.39
C LYS A 166 19.27 -32.67 -0.64
N THR A 167 17.95 -32.69 -0.80
CA THR A 167 17.26 -33.58 -1.75
C THR A 167 17.61 -33.23 -3.18
N LEU A 168 17.56 -31.95 -3.57
CA LEU A 168 17.91 -31.50 -4.92
C LEU A 168 19.37 -31.77 -5.25
N ASN A 169 20.30 -31.49 -4.33
CA ASN A 169 21.73 -31.78 -4.54
C ASN A 169 21.99 -33.28 -4.71
N ARG A 170 21.34 -34.11 -3.90
CA ARG A 170 21.45 -35.56 -4.00
C ARG A 170 20.92 -36.06 -5.36
N LEU A 171 19.71 -35.65 -5.74
CA LEU A 171 19.11 -36.04 -7.02
C LEU A 171 19.95 -35.56 -8.22
N ALA A 172 20.44 -34.33 -8.19
CA ALA A 172 21.30 -33.80 -9.24
C ALA A 172 22.62 -34.59 -9.38
N SER A 173 23.11 -35.21 -8.30
CA SER A 173 24.32 -36.05 -8.33
C SER A 173 24.09 -37.51 -8.75
N GLU A 174 22.87 -38.03 -8.55
CA GLU A 174 22.49 -39.41 -8.89
C GLU A 174 22.05 -39.54 -10.36
N VAL A 175 21.61 -38.44 -10.98
CA VAL A 175 21.07 -38.41 -12.33
C VAL A 175 22.18 -38.12 -13.35
N LEU A 176 22.49 -39.11 -14.20
CA LEU A 176 23.66 -39.15 -15.09
C LEU A 176 23.43 -38.66 -16.53
N GLU A 177 22.20 -38.30 -16.91
CA GLU A 177 21.86 -37.90 -18.29
C GLU A 177 21.84 -36.39 -18.47
N GLU A 178 22.40 -35.91 -19.59
CA GLU A 178 22.63 -34.48 -19.85
C GLU A 178 21.34 -33.64 -19.97
N HIS A 179 20.20 -34.30 -20.20
CA HIS A 179 18.88 -33.68 -20.41
C HIS A 179 17.89 -33.93 -19.28
N SER A 180 18.31 -34.49 -18.15
CA SER A 180 17.38 -34.74 -17.05
C SER A 180 16.91 -33.47 -16.35
N VAL A 181 15.66 -33.52 -15.88
CA VAL A 181 15.00 -32.43 -15.16
C VAL A 181 14.49 -32.91 -13.81
N MET A 182 14.51 -32.01 -12.83
CA MET A 182 13.84 -32.16 -11.55
C MET A 182 12.56 -31.33 -11.59
N VAL A 183 11.42 -31.94 -11.29
CA VAL A 183 10.12 -31.28 -11.25
C VAL A 183 9.73 -31.06 -9.80
N LEU A 184 9.50 -29.82 -9.42
CA LEU A 184 9.07 -29.41 -8.10
C LEU A 184 7.60 -28.99 -8.19
N GLU A 185 6.77 -29.47 -7.26
CA GLU A 185 5.34 -29.16 -7.23
C GLU A 185 4.89 -28.75 -5.83
N GLY A 186 4.15 -27.65 -5.76
CA GLY A 186 3.51 -27.16 -4.55
C GLY A 186 2.26 -27.95 -4.17
N SER A 187 1.98 -28.04 -2.87
CA SER A 187 0.78 -28.71 -2.35
C SER A 187 -0.54 -28.00 -2.67
N GLN A 188 -0.50 -26.69 -2.96
CA GLN A 188 -1.66 -25.86 -3.35
C GLN A 188 -1.66 -25.53 -4.84
N SER A 189 -1.40 -26.53 -5.68
CA SER A 189 -1.39 -26.35 -7.13
C SER A 189 -2.80 -26.22 -7.70
N ALA A 190 -3.00 -25.27 -8.63
CA ALA A 190 -4.26 -25.12 -9.35
C ALA A 190 -4.62 -26.43 -10.09
N THR A 191 -5.90 -26.76 -10.18
CA THR A 191 -6.39 -27.89 -10.99
C THR A 191 -6.77 -27.46 -12.40
N GLN A 192 -7.16 -26.19 -12.55
CA GLN A 192 -7.54 -25.54 -13.79
C GLN A 192 -7.06 -24.09 -13.80
N ILE A 193 -6.60 -23.64 -14.96
CA ILE A 193 -6.20 -22.25 -15.21
C ILE A 193 -7.10 -21.61 -16.26
N SER A 194 -7.23 -20.30 -16.19
CA SER A 194 -7.82 -19.47 -17.23
C SER A 194 -6.70 -18.76 -17.99
N ILE A 195 -6.73 -18.87 -19.31
CA ILE A 195 -5.90 -18.10 -20.24
C ILE A 195 -6.82 -17.08 -20.87
N GLN A 196 -6.63 -15.82 -20.51
CA GLN A 196 -7.52 -14.72 -20.85
C GLN A 196 -6.80 -13.69 -21.71
N GLU A 197 -7.55 -12.95 -22.53
CA GLU A 197 -7.05 -11.78 -23.24
C GLU A 197 -6.46 -10.77 -22.24
N HIS A 198 -5.28 -10.21 -22.56
CA HIS A 198 -4.68 -9.14 -21.77
C HIS A 198 -4.96 -7.77 -22.43
N PRO A 199 -6.08 -7.10 -22.09
CA PRO A 199 -6.44 -5.84 -22.73
C PRO A 199 -5.51 -4.71 -22.26
N ASN A 200 -5.02 -3.93 -23.21
CA ASN A 200 -4.36 -2.64 -22.93
C ASN A 200 -5.40 -1.51 -22.75
N TRP A 201 -6.42 -1.79 -21.92
CA TRP A 201 -7.56 -0.90 -21.66
C TRP A 201 -7.52 -0.42 -20.22
N THR A 202 -8.27 0.64 -19.91
CA THR A 202 -8.31 1.18 -18.55
C THR A 202 -9.08 0.22 -17.64
N LYS A 203 -8.42 -0.29 -16.60
CA LYS A 203 -9.03 -1.14 -15.58
C LYS A 203 -9.76 -0.30 -14.54
N PHE A 204 -10.87 -0.81 -14.02
CA PHE A 204 -11.64 -0.18 -12.95
C PHE A 204 -11.97 -1.16 -11.83
N SER A 205 -12.10 -0.62 -10.62
CA SER A 205 -12.65 -1.26 -9.43
C SER A 205 -13.84 -0.42 -8.95
N CYS A 206 -14.95 -1.06 -8.59
CA CYS A 206 -16.17 -0.37 -8.16
C CYS A 206 -16.83 -1.13 -7.01
N LEU A 207 -17.07 -0.44 -5.89
CA LEU A 207 -17.80 -0.99 -4.75
C LEU A 207 -19.31 -0.81 -4.96
N VAL A 208 -20.09 -1.87 -4.78
CA VAL A 208 -21.55 -1.83 -4.82
C VAL A 208 -22.09 -2.19 -3.45
N LEU A 209 -23.01 -1.38 -2.93
CA LEU A 209 -23.68 -1.57 -1.64
C LEU A 209 -25.17 -1.89 -1.86
N ALA A 210 -25.73 -2.80 -1.06
CA ALA A 210 -27.18 -2.95 -0.95
C ALA A 210 -27.73 -1.84 -0.04
N LYS A 211 -28.75 -1.11 -0.50
CA LYS A 211 -29.54 -0.14 0.29
C LYS A 211 -30.48 -0.86 1.27
N GLU A 212 -31.07 -0.12 2.21
CA GLU A 212 -32.02 -0.71 3.18
C GLU A 212 -33.29 -1.27 2.52
N ASP A 213 -33.64 -0.80 1.32
CA ASP A 213 -34.72 -1.35 0.49
C ASP A 213 -34.30 -2.58 -0.35
N GLY A 214 -33.03 -2.99 -0.25
CA GLY A 214 -32.44 -4.10 -0.99
C GLY A 214 -31.94 -3.75 -2.40
N SER A 215 -32.19 -2.53 -2.89
CA SER A 215 -31.70 -2.10 -4.21
C SER A 215 -30.22 -1.72 -4.16
N PRO A 216 -29.45 -1.91 -5.25
CA PRO A 216 -28.03 -1.62 -5.26
C PRO A 216 -27.74 -0.13 -5.46
N VAL A 217 -26.62 0.31 -4.90
CA VAL A 217 -25.98 1.58 -5.24
C VAL A 217 -24.49 1.35 -5.49
N ALA A 218 -24.03 1.61 -6.71
CA ALA A 218 -22.61 1.57 -7.05
C ALA A 218 -21.96 2.91 -6.71
N LEU A 219 -20.83 2.85 -5.99
CA LEU A 219 -20.03 4.01 -5.62
C LEU A 219 -19.14 4.45 -6.79
N LEU A 220 -18.26 5.43 -6.57
CA LEU A 220 -17.38 5.91 -7.64
C LEU A 220 -16.39 4.82 -8.06
N PRO A 221 -16.22 4.56 -9.37
CA PRO A 221 -15.21 3.64 -9.85
C PRO A 221 -13.81 4.27 -9.75
N GLU A 222 -12.86 3.44 -9.36
CA GLU A 222 -11.44 3.79 -9.21
C GLU A 222 -10.58 3.02 -10.21
N PRO A 223 -9.40 3.54 -10.62
CA PRO A 223 -8.51 2.78 -11.47
C PRO A 223 -7.94 1.59 -10.70
N ASP A 224 -7.93 0.41 -11.33
CA ASP A 224 -7.43 -0.84 -10.73
C ASP A 224 -6.02 -1.17 -11.25
N ASP A 225 -5.09 -0.23 -11.04
CA ASP A 225 -3.66 -0.38 -11.38
C ASP A 225 -2.78 -0.16 -10.13
N GLU A 226 -1.81 -1.05 -9.90
CA GLU A 226 -0.83 -0.96 -8.80
C GLU A 226 0.12 0.26 -8.95
N ASP A 227 0.34 0.71 -10.19
CA ASP A 227 1.21 1.82 -10.53
C ASP A 227 0.44 2.96 -11.20
N LYS A 228 0.17 4.01 -10.41
CA LYS A 228 -0.30 5.37 -10.76
C LYS A 228 -1.79 5.61 -10.58
N ILE A 229 -2.07 6.33 -9.51
CA ILE A 229 -3.38 6.90 -9.30
C ILE A 229 -3.52 8.16 -10.15
N THR A 230 -4.41 8.09 -11.14
CA THR A 230 -4.92 9.28 -11.80
C THR A 230 -6.07 9.82 -10.93
N PRO A 231 -6.10 11.12 -10.57
CA PRO A 231 -7.07 11.66 -9.61
C PRO A 231 -8.55 11.41 -9.96
N LEU A 232 -8.85 11.24 -11.25
CA LEU A 232 -10.16 10.92 -11.83
C LEU A 232 -9.87 10.27 -13.21
N PRO A 233 -9.67 8.94 -13.30
CA PRO A 233 -9.30 8.32 -14.59
C PRO A 233 -10.47 8.25 -15.58
N PHE A 234 -11.72 8.32 -15.09
CA PHE A 234 -12.93 8.16 -15.91
C PHE A 234 -13.64 9.50 -16.12
N SER A 235 -14.19 9.71 -17.32
CA SER A 235 -15.14 10.80 -17.56
C SER A 235 -16.44 10.57 -16.77
N ARG A 236 -17.26 11.62 -16.61
CA ARG A 236 -18.57 11.53 -15.96
C ARG A 236 -19.47 10.47 -16.62
N GLU A 237 -19.44 10.42 -17.95
CA GLU A 237 -20.22 9.47 -18.75
C GLU A 237 -19.71 8.03 -18.53
N GLN A 238 -18.39 7.83 -18.52
CA GLN A 238 -17.77 6.53 -18.26
C GLN A 238 -18.09 6.04 -16.84
N SER A 239 -17.92 6.91 -15.84
CA SER A 239 -18.22 6.60 -14.44
C SER A 239 -19.70 6.27 -14.23
N ALA A 240 -20.62 7.03 -14.84
CA ALA A 240 -22.04 6.72 -14.82
C ALA A 240 -22.35 5.37 -15.48
N ALA A 241 -21.75 5.08 -16.64
CA ALA A 241 -21.94 3.80 -17.35
C ALA A 241 -21.43 2.61 -16.52
N ILE A 242 -20.25 2.72 -15.91
CA ILE A 242 -19.68 1.68 -15.04
C ILE A 242 -20.63 1.39 -13.88
N ARG A 243 -21.13 2.42 -13.19
CA ARG A 243 -22.06 2.27 -12.06
C ARG A 243 -23.36 1.58 -12.47
N ILE A 244 -23.96 1.97 -13.60
CA ILE A 244 -25.18 1.33 -14.12
C ILE A 244 -24.94 -0.16 -14.40
N VAL A 245 -23.81 -0.52 -15.01
CA VAL A 245 -23.47 -1.92 -15.28
C VAL A 245 -23.26 -2.69 -13.98
N CYS A 246 -22.57 -2.10 -13.00
CA CYS A 246 -22.33 -2.73 -11.69
C CYS A 246 -23.61 -2.94 -10.88
N GLU A 247 -24.55 -1.99 -10.89
CA GLU A 247 -25.87 -2.13 -10.24
C GLU A 247 -26.75 -3.17 -10.93
N ARG A 248 -26.72 -3.19 -12.27
CA ARG A 248 -27.38 -4.24 -13.07
C ARG A 248 -26.81 -5.61 -12.75
N LEU A 249 -25.49 -5.72 -12.63
CA LEU A 249 -24.77 -6.95 -12.27
C LEU A 249 -25.18 -7.44 -10.88
N PHE A 250 -25.23 -6.54 -9.90
CA PHE A 250 -25.67 -6.84 -8.54
C PHE A 250 -27.05 -7.46 -8.51
N THR A 251 -27.99 -6.84 -9.23
CA THR A 251 -29.38 -7.33 -9.32
C THR A 251 -29.46 -8.65 -10.08
N ALA A 252 -28.78 -8.76 -11.24
CA ALA A 252 -28.86 -9.91 -12.13
C ALA A 252 -28.30 -11.20 -11.54
N LEU A 253 -27.27 -11.09 -10.69
CA LEU A 253 -26.65 -12.21 -9.99
C LEU A 253 -27.23 -12.45 -8.58
N GLY A 254 -28.16 -11.60 -8.12
CA GLY A 254 -28.72 -11.71 -6.77
C GLY A 254 -27.67 -11.50 -5.67
N LEU A 255 -26.71 -10.60 -5.92
CA LEU A 255 -25.64 -10.28 -4.97
C LEU A 255 -26.22 -9.61 -3.71
N GLN A 256 -25.44 -9.64 -2.64
CA GLN A 256 -25.94 -9.33 -1.31
C GLN A 256 -24.97 -8.46 -0.52
N ALA A 257 -25.53 -7.65 0.37
CA ALA A 257 -24.83 -6.76 1.30
C ALA A 257 -23.89 -5.75 0.63
N TYR A 258 -22.74 -6.21 0.14
CA TYR A 258 -21.76 -5.45 -0.62
C TYR A 258 -20.91 -6.39 -1.46
N VAL A 259 -20.40 -5.89 -2.60
CA VAL A 259 -19.46 -6.62 -3.47
C VAL A 259 -18.51 -5.64 -4.15
N GLY A 260 -17.28 -6.08 -4.43
CA GLY A 260 -16.38 -5.39 -5.33
C GLY A 260 -16.56 -5.89 -6.76
N VAL A 261 -16.54 -5.00 -7.74
CA VAL A 261 -16.57 -5.36 -9.16
C VAL A 261 -15.32 -4.82 -9.82
N ARG A 262 -14.57 -5.70 -10.49
CA ARG A 262 -13.40 -5.34 -11.29
C ARG A 262 -13.67 -5.61 -12.76
N GLY A 263 -13.18 -4.72 -13.61
CA GLY A 263 -13.36 -4.82 -15.05
C GLY A 263 -12.48 -3.86 -15.81
N CYS A 264 -12.73 -3.74 -17.10
CA CYS A 264 -12.06 -2.78 -17.96
C CYS A 264 -13.04 -2.10 -18.91
N ILE A 265 -12.64 -0.91 -19.38
CA ILE A 265 -13.40 -0.11 -20.33
C ILE A 265 -12.55 0.13 -21.58
N ASP A 266 -13.07 -0.26 -22.74
CA ASP A 266 -12.37 -0.08 -24.02
C ASP A 266 -12.46 1.37 -24.54
N ALA A 267 -11.77 1.65 -25.65
CA ALA A 267 -11.77 2.96 -26.29
C ALA A 267 -13.17 3.39 -26.82
N GLN A 268 -14.10 2.44 -26.98
CA GLN A 268 -15.48 2.68 -27.38
C GLN A 268 -16.43 2.79 -26.17
N SER A 269 -15.89 2.88 -24.96
CA SER A 269 -16.64 2.93 -23.69
C SER A 269 -17.50 1.71 -23.41
N LYS A 270 -17.15 0.55 -24.00
CA LYS A 270 -17.78 -0.72 -23.68
C LYS A 270 -17.10 -1.32 -22.45
N ILE A 271 -17.94 -1.78 -21.52
CA ILE A 271 -17.52 -2.27 -20.21
C ILE A 271 -17.48 -3.79 -20.23
N TYR A 272 -16.35 -4.35 -19.79
CA TYR A 272 -16.10 -5.77 -19.65
C TYR A 272 -15.90 -6.11 -18.18
N ILE A 273 -16.66 -7.07 -17.67
CA ILE A 273 -16.52 -7.56 -16.30
C ILE A 273 -15.42 -8.62 -16.29
N ASP A 274 -14.45 -8.43 -15.42
CA ASP A 274 -13.37 -9.39 -15.20
C ASP A 274 -13.65 -10.21 -13.94
N GLN A 275 -13.96 -9.55 -12.82
CA GLN A 275 -14.16 -10.22 -11.54
C GLN A 275 -15.27 -9.60 -10.71
N VAL A 276 -15.86 -10.43 -9.86
CA VAL A 276 -16.79 -10.00 -8.81
C VAL A 276 -16.29 -10.57 -7.50
N LEU A 277 -15.90 -9.69 -6.58
CA LEU A 277 -15.33 -10.02 -5.30
C LEU A 277 -16.45 -10.05 -4.26
N PRO A 278 -16.85 -11.23 -3.74
CA PRO A 278 -17.91 -11.34 -2.74
C PRO A 278 -17.51 -10.72 -1.38
N ASN A 279 -16.21 -10.63 -1.15
CA ASN A 279 -15.63 -9.95 -0.01
C ASN A 279 -14.37 -9.21 -0.51
N PRO A 280 -14.51 -8.00 -1.10
CA PRO A 280 -13.37 -7.24 -1.62
C PRO A 280 -12.30 -7.10 -0.52
N GLU A 281 -11.05 -7.35 -0.91
CA GLU A 281 -9.96 -7.55 0.05
C GLU A 281 -9.81 -6.39 1.05
N PRO A 282 -9.78 -6.67 2.36
CA PRO A 282 -9.56 -5.67 3.40
C PRO A 282 -8.08 -5.26 3.56
N TYR A 283 -7.14 -5.89 2.83
CA TYR A 283 -5.71 -5.56 2.93
C TYR A 283 -5.32 -4.28 2.18
N LEU A 284 -6.17 -3.80 1.27
CA LEU A 284 -6.11 -2.43 0.78
C LEU A 284 -7.28 -1.64 1.41
N PRO A 285 -7.17 -1.22 2.69
CA PRO A 285 -8.17 -0.37 3.33
C PRO A 285 -8.51 0.85 2.47
N ILE A 286 -7.55 1.31 1.66
CA ILE A 286 -7.67 2.35 0.64
C ILE A 286 -8.96 2.24 -0.21
N GLN A 287 -9.18 1.27 -1.10
CA GLN A 287 -10.27 1.37 -2.09
C GLN A 287 -11.68 1.39 -1.47
N ILE A 288 -11.98 0.51 -0.51
CA ILE A 288 -13.29 0.48 0.16
C ILE A 288 -13.50 1.75 0.97
N LEU A 289 -12.48 2.21 1.70
CA LEU A 289 -12.56 3.43 2.48
C LEU A 289 -12.66 4.66 1.59
N HIS A 290 -11.96 4.70 0.45
CA HIS A 290 -12.06 5.76 -0.55
C HIS A 290 -13.48 5.85 -1.10
N ALA A 291 -14.09 4.71 -1.44
CA ALA A 291 -15.44 4.66 -1.96
C ALA A 291 -16.47 5.15 -0.93
N GLY A 292 -16.35 4.73 0.34
CA GLY A 292 -17.18 5.25 1.44
C GLY A 292 -16.94 6.73 1.74
N ALA A 293 -15.69 7.15 1.70
CA ALA A 293 -15.27 8.54 1.80
C ALA A 293 -15.94 9.41 0.74
N ALA A 294 -15.96 8.97 -0.52
CA ALA A 294 -16.57 9.73 -1.62
C ALA A 294 -18.02 10.12 -1.34
N ILE A 295 -18.78 9.28 -0.63
CA ILE A 295 -20.15 9.59 -0.22
C ILE A 295 -20.27 10.25 1.16
N GLY A 296 -19.16 10.42 1.88
CA GLY A 296 -19.08 11.13 3.15
C GLY A 296 -19.21 10.26 4.40
N LEU A 297 -19.01 8.94 4.29
CA LEU A 297 -18.96 8.03 5.43
C LEU A 297 -17.52 7.92 5.97
N SER A 298 -17.35 7.94 7.28
CA SER A 298 -16.10 7.54 7.93
C SER A 298 -15.88 6.02 7.82
N PRO A 299 -14.65 5.52 8.01
CA PRO A 299 -14.39 4.08 8.07
C PRO A 299 -15.33 3.32 9.00
N SER A 300 -15.53 3.83 10.22
CA SER A 300 -16.41 3.22 11.21
C SER A 300 -17.88 3.23 10.78
N GLN A 301 -18.35 4.32 10.16
CA GLN A 301 -19.73 4.42 9.66
C GLN A 301 -19.98 3.47 8.48
N LEU A 302 -19.03 3.37 7.55
CA LEU A 302 -19.10 2.43 6.43
C LEU A 302 -19.12 0.98 6.91
N LEU A 303 -18.23 0.60 7.84
CA LEU A 303 -18.19 -0.74 8.40
C LEU A 303 -19.49 -1.07 9.16
N THR A 304 -20.02 -0.12 9.94
CA THR A 304 -21.32 -0.26 10.62
C THR A 304 -22.43 -0.52 9.62
N TYR A 305 -22.44 0.22 8.51
CA TYR A 305 -23.39 0.02 7.43
C TYR A 305 -23.26 -1.35 6.76
N MET A 306 -22.03 -1.78 6.45
CA MET A 306 -21.76 -3.09 5.84
C MET A 306 -22.21 -4.25 6.73
N ILE A 307 -22.00 -4.16 8.05
CA ILE A 307 -22.49 -5.15 9.04
C ILE A 307 -24.02 -5.21 8.99
N ARG A 308 -24.67 -4.04 9.03
CA ARG A 308 -26.14 -3.94 8.99
C ARG A 308 -26.71 -4.50 7.68
N ALA A 309 -26.12 -4.15 6.54
CA ALA A 309 -26.50 -4.67 5.22
C ALA A 309 -26.33 -6.20 5.14
N SER A 310 -25.31 -6.74 5.80
CA SER A 310 -25.08 -8.19 5.88
C SER A 310 -26.12 -8.89 6.75
N LEU A 311 -26.50 -8.33 7.91
CA LEU A 311 -27.60 -8.84 8.72
C LEU A 311 -28.92 -8.83 7.93
N GLN A 312 -29.19 -7.78 7.15
CA GLN A 312 -30.35 -7.73 6.28
C GLN A 312 -30.35 -8.84 5.23
N ALA A 313 -29.21 -9.12 4.59
CA ALA A 313 -29.09 -10.23 3.65
C ALA A 313 -29.45 -11.57 4.30
N ARG A 314 -28.95 -11.84 5.51
CA ARG A 314 -29.24 -13.08 6.25
C ARG A 314 -30.72 -13.20 6.64
N VAL A 315 -31.37 -12.10 6.99
CA VAL A 315 -32.84 -12.07 7.24
C VAL A 315 -33.63 -12.40 5.98
N SER A 316 -33.22 -11.84 4.83
CA SER A 316 -33.89 -12.10 3.55
C SER A 316 -33.76 -13.56 3.09
N GLU A 317 -32.61 -14.19 3.33
CA GLU A 317 -32.38 -15.61 3.01
C GLU A 317 -33.06 -16.57 3.97
N ASN A 318 -33.18 -16.18 5.24
CA ASN A 318 -33.72 -17.02 6.29
C ASN A 318 -34.91 -16.33 6.99
N PRO A 319 -36.05 -16.07 6.31
CA PRO A 319 -37.17 -15.32 6.90
C PRO A 319 -37.77 -15.96 8.15
N SER A 320 -37.59 -17.27 8.32
CA SER A 320 -38.07 -18.05 9.46
C SER A 320 -37.15 -17.97 10.69
N ASP A 321 -35.91 -17.53 10.54
CA ASP A 321 -34.97 -17.40 11.65
C ASP A 321 -35.12 -16.03 12.34
N ALA A 322 -35.82 -16.04 13.48
CA ALA A 322 -36.05 -14.85 14.28
C ALA A 322 -34.74 -14.26 14.87
N SER A 323 -33.65 -15.02 14.96
CA SER A 323 -32.40 -14.55 15.57
C SER A 323 -31.74 -13.45 14.75
N PHE A 324 -31.66 -13.60 13.42
CA PHE A 324 -31.11 -12.56 12.54
C PHE A 324 -31.97 -11.30 12.55
N ARG A 325 -33.30 -11.44 12.60
CA ARG A 325 -34.20 -10.29 12.69
C ARG A 325 -34.05 -9.56 14.03
N THR A 326 -33.84 -10.31 15.11
CA THR A 326 -33.56 -9.74 16.44
C THR A 326 -32.25 -8.97 16.44
N LEU A 327 -31.19 -9.53 15.84
CA LEU A 327 -29.90 -8.85 15.69
C LEU A 327 -30.00 -7.61 14.81
N LEU A 328 -30.69 -7.68 13.67
CA LEU A 328 -30.90 -6.53 12.79
C LEU A 328 -31.64 -5.39 13.51
N ASN A 329 -32.72 -5.71 14.23
CA ASN A 329 -33.45 -4.73 15.02
C ASN A 329 -32.57 -4.13 16.12
N TYR A 330 -31.79 -4.96 16.82
CA TYR A 330 -30.84 -4.50 17.82
C TYR A 330 -29.79 -3.57 17.24
N THR A 331 -29.22 -3.90 16.07
CA THR A 331 -28.28 -3.02 15.35
C THR A 331 -28.95 -1.71 14.92
N ASP A 332 -30.17 -1.76 14.38
CA ASP A 332 -30.92 -0.56 13.99
C ASP A 332 -31.25 0.32 15.22
N ASP A 333 -31.56 -0.28 16.36
CA ASP A 333 -31.79 0.44 17.62
C ASP A 333 -30.49 1.03 18.17
N LEU A 334 -29.37 0.32 18.09
CA LEU A 334 -28.05 0.87 18.41
C LEU A 334 -27.74 2.07 17.53
N VAL A 335 -27.93 1.99 16.21
CA VAL A 335 -27.68 3.11 15.28
C VAL A 335 -28.61 4.30 15.57
N ARG A 336 -29.89 4.06 15.86
CA ARG A 336 -30.87 5.13 16.19
C ARG A 336 -30.59 5.81 17.52
N ASN A 337 -30.20 5.02 18.53
CA ASN A 337 -29.89 5.50 19.87
C ASN A 337 -28.47 6.04 19.96
N TRP A 338 -27.59 5.63 19.03
CA TRP A 338 -26.31 6.25 18.74
C TRP A 338 -26.56 7.59 18.05
N ARG A 339 -27.10 8.52 18.81
CA ARG A 339 -26.81 9.92 18.58
C ARG A 339 -25.42 10.12 19.14
N PRO A 340 -24.43 10.61 18.37
CA PRO A 340 -23.26 11.16 19.01
C PRO A 340 -23.79 12.11 20.08
N GLN A 341 -23.33 11.97 21.33
CA GLN A 341 -23.34 13.13 22.19
C GLN A 341 -22.49 14.17 21.43
N GLU A 342 -23.13 15.02 20.62
CA GLU A 342 -22.50 16.22 20.05
C GLU A 342 -22.05 17.16 21.17
N GLU A 343 -22.42 16.88 22.42
CA GLU A 343 -21.87 17.50 23.60
C GLU A 343 -20.39 17.10 23.79
N LYS A 344 -19.53 17.92 23.17
CA LYS A 344 -18.11 18.17 23.46
C LYS A 344 -17.10 17.09 23.04
N LYS A 345 -17.20 16.55 21.82
CA LYS A 345 -15.99 15.99 21.19
C LYS A 345 -14.95 17.09 21.02
N THR A 346 -13.71 16.79 21.37
CA THR A 346 -12.57 17.70 21.20
C THR A 346 -12.25 17.79 19.72
N LYS A 347 -12.37 18.98 19.13
CA LYS A 347 -12.11 19.23 17.71
C LYS A 347 -10.62 19.31 17.45
N VAL A 348 -10.11 18.41 16.62
CA VAL A 348 -8.68 18.25 16.35
C VAL A 348 -8.36 18.64 14.92
N ALA A 349 -7.68 19.76 14.67
CA ALA A 349 -7.16 20.05 13.34
C ALA A 349 -6.04 19.06 12.96
N LEU A 350 -6.28 18.18 12.00
CA LEU A 350 -5.28 17.27 11.48
C LEU A 350 -4.56 17.91 10.29
N PHE A 351 -3.38 18.49 10.52
CA PHE A 351 -2.59 19.15 9.48
C PHE A 351 -1.81 18.12 8.65
N TYR A 352 -1.94 18.19 7.33
CA TYR A 352 -1.25 17.32 6.38
C TYR A 352 -0.90 18.02 5.07
N GLY A 353 -0.03 17.42 4.26
CA GLY A 353 0.41 17.97 2.98
C GLY A 353 1.77 18.67 3.07
N GLY A 354 1.78 19.99 3.00
CA GLY A 354 3.02 20.78 2.94
C GLY A 354 3.59 20.92 1.54
N TYR A 355 4.69 21.69 1.45
CA TYR A 355 5.38 22.03 0.21
C TYR A 355 6.73 21.29 0.05
N GLY A 356 7.05 20.40 0.99
CA GLY A 356 8.23 19.54 0.94
C GLY A 356 8.05 18.31 0.06
N ILE A 357 9.15 17.61 -0.16
CA ILE A 357 9.18 16.32 -0.87
C ILE A 357 8.48 15.20 -0.07
N GLU A 358 8.41 15.33 1.26
CA GLU A 358 7.74 14.37 2.13
C GLU A 358 6.20 14.48 2.09
N ARG A 359 5.61 15.39 1.31
CA ARG A 359 4.16 15.69 1.32
C ARG A 359 3.24 14.47 1.18
N ASN A 360 3.64 13.45 0.41
CA ASN A 360 2.83 12.24 0.28
C ASN A 360 2.96 11.30 1.50
N LEU A 361 4.09 11.32 2.19
CA LEU A 361 4.30 10.58 3.43
C LEU A 361 3.49 11.20 4.59
N THR A 362 3.35 12.52 4.62
CA THR A 362 2.42 13.17 5.57
C THR A 362 0.96 12.83 5.29
N LEU A 363 0.53 12.70 4.03
CA LEU A 363 -0.81 12.22 3.71
C LEU A 363 -1.07 10.80 4.27
N GLN A 364 -0.11 9.87 4.13
CA GLN A 364 -0.24 8.53 4.72
C GLN A 364 -0.31 8.57 6.25
N THR A 365 0.51 9.42 6.88
CA THR A 365 0.47 9.64 8.33
C THR A 365 -0.90 10.16 8.77
N ALA A 366 -1.43 11.14 8.04
CA ALA A 366 -2.73 11.73 8.31
C ALA A 366 -3.87 10.73 8.15
N ARG A 367 -3.85 9.85 7.14
CA ARG A 367 -4.84 8.77 6.99
C ARG A 367 -4.91 7.89 8.24
N HIS A 368 -3.76 7.40 8.70
CA HIS A 368 -3.71 6.53 9.88
C HIS A 368 -4.23 7.23 11.14
N VAL A 369 -3.82 8.50 11.35
CA VAL A 369 -4.30 9.29 12.48
C VAL A 369 -5.79 9.57 12.37
N TYR A 370 -6.29 9.90 11.18
CA TYR A 370 -7.71 10.14 10.93
C TYR A 370 -8.55 8.87 11.17
N GLU A 371 -8.09 7.70 10.74
CA GLU A 371 -8.76 6.42 11.00
C GLU A 371 -8.94 6.18 12.50
N VAL A 372 -7.91 6.43 13.30
CA VAL A 372 -7.96 6.27 14.77
C VAL A 372 -8.85 7.34 15.40
N LEU A 373 -8.68 8.61 15.05
CA LEU A 373 -9.43 9.72 15.66
C LEU A 373 -10.90 9.73 15.26
N SER A 374 -11.24 9.40 14.02
CA SER A 374 -12.62 9.40 13.52
C SER A 374 -13.48 8.28 14.13
N GLY A 375 -12.83 7.20 14.58
CA GLY A 375 -13.47 6.14 15.36
C GLY A 375 -13.58 6.43 16.86
N SER A 376 -13.02 7.55 17.35
CA SER A 376 -13.03 7.90 18.78
C SER A 376 -14.35 8.52 19.22
N GLU A 377 -14.78 8.21 20.43
CA GLU A 377 -15.89 8.91 21.09
C GLU A 377 -15.47 10.27 21.65
N GLU A 378 -14.17 10.53 21.83
CA GLU A 378 -13.62 11.73 22.47
C GLU A 378 -13.21 12.83 21.47
N TYR A 379 -12.78 12.44 20.26
CA TYR A 379 -12.17 13.35 19.29
C TYR A 379 -13.00 13.48 18.00
N ASP A 380 -12.99 14.67 17.42
CA ASP A 380 -13.54 14.96 16.10
C ASP A 380 -12.41 15.52 15.19
N PRO A 381 -11.80 14.70 14.33
CA PRO A 381 -10.72 15.16 13.47
C PRO A 381 -11.23 16.01 12.31
N ILE A 382 -10.65 17.19 12.16
CA ILE A 382 -10.90 18.13 11.07
C ILE A 382 -9.65 18.14 10.18
N PRO A 383 -9.67 17.48 9.00
CA PRO A 383 -8.54 17.49 8.09
C PRO A 383 -8.25 18.91 7.58
N VAL A 384 -7.00 19.33 7.67
CA VAL A 384 -6.52 20.61 7.17
C VAL A 384 -5.33 20.37 6.26
N LEU A 385 -5.57 20.52 4.96
CA LEU A 385 -4.52 20.51 3.97
C LEU A 385 -3.73 21.83 4.06
N LEU A 386 -2.42 21.73 4.27
CA LEU A 386 -1.49 22.84 4.16
C LEU A 386 -0.81 22.79 2.79
N THR A 387 -0.88 23.86 2.01
CA THR A 387 -0.24 23.99 0.69
C THR A 387 0.47 25.33 0.54
N GLY A 388 1.08 25.57 -0.62
CA GLY A 388 1.71 26.85 -0.97
C GLY A 388 3.22 26.74 -1.09
N SER A 389 3.94 27.73 -0.57
CA SER A 389 5.41 27.83 -0.62
C SER A 389 5.96 28.27 0.73
N VAL A 390 7.29 28.27 0.90
CA VAL A 390 7.94 28.75 2.13
C VAL A 390 7.47 30.16 2.55
N GLN A 391 7.12 31.02 1.59
CA GLN A 391 6.74 32.42 1.84
C GLN A 391 5.23 32.63 1.99
N HIS A 392 4.41 31.70 1.47
CA HIS A 392 2.96 31.85 1.44
C HIS A 392 2.29 30.52 1.69
N TRP A 393 1.65 30.37 2.85
CA TRP A 393 0.93 29.16 3.22
C TRP A 393 -0.56 29.34 2.98
N GLU A 394 -1.18 28.28 2.49
CA GLU A 394 -2.61 28.18 2.30
C GLU A 394 -3.14 27.02 3.14
N TYR A 395 -4.24 27.25 3.86
CA TYR A 395 -4.91 26.22 4.63
C TYR A 395 -6.28 25.95 4.03
N HIS A 396 -6.56 24.67 3.81
CA HIS A 396 -7.84 24.21 3.30
C HIS A 396 -8.41 23.19 4.27
N GLN A 397 -9.54 23.52 4.89
CA GLN A 397 -10.33 22.53 5.58
C GLN A 397 -10.92 21.61 4.52
N THR A 398 -10.54 20.33 4.55
CA THR A 398 -10.98 19.34 3.57
C THR A 398 -11.93 18.34 4.22
N PRO A 399 -12.94 17.84 3.48
CA PRO A 399 -13.69 16.68 3.97
C PRO A 399 -12.75 15.49 4.16
N GLY A 400 -13.00 14.66 5.16
CA GLY A 400 -12.22 13.43 5.44
C GLY A 400 -12.05 12.54 4.22
N ALA A 401 -13.01 12.59 3.31
CA ALA A 401 -12.95 11.93 2.03
C ALA A 401 -11.71 12.22 1.19
N MET A 402 -11.19 13.45 1.27
CA MET A 402 -10.03 13.86 0.49
C MET A 402 -8.72 13.26 1.01
N LEU A 403 -8.66 12.82 2.27
CA LEU A 403 -7.46 12.11 2.78
C LEU A 403 -7.23 10.80 2.02
N PHE A 404 -8.29 10.25 1.47
CA PHE A 404 -8.31 9.03 0.68
C PHE A 404 -8.06 9.30 -0.81
N LEU A 405 -7.75 10.52 -1.23
CA LEU A 405 -7.15 10.73 -2.56
C LEU A 405 -5.69 10.28 -2.54
N PRO A 406 -5.14 9.80 -3.65
CA PRO A 406 -3.87 9.06 -3.69
C PRO A 406 -2.63 9.78 -3.18
N ASP A 407 -2.54 11.05 -3.52
CA ASP A 407 -1.40 11.91 -3.29
C ASP A 407 -1.90 13.34 -3.07
N VAL A 408 -1.04 14.17 -2.52
CA VAL A 408 -1.37 15.56 -2.21
C VAL A 408 -1.71 16.34 -3.48
N ASP A 409 -1.05 16.06 -4.60
CA ASP A 409 -1.32 16.76 -5.88
C ASP A 409 -2.74 16.52 -6.39
N SER A 410 -3.27 15.32 -6.18
CA SER A 410 -4.64 14.94 -6.53
C SER A 410 -5.65 15.68 -5.67
N ILE A 411 -5.36 15.88 -4.38
CA ILE A 411 -6.16 16.72 -3.48
C ILE A 411 -6.13 18.16 -3.96
N VAL A 412 -4.94 18.72 -4.25
CA VAL A 412 -4.81 20.10 -4.76
C VAL A 412 -5.56 20.29 -6.08
N LYS A 413 -5.49 19.33 -7.01
CA LYS A 413 -6.26 19.35 -8.26
C LYS A 413 -7.77 19.30 -8.00
N ALA A 414 -8.22 18.49 -7.04
CA ALA A 414 -9.62 18.42 -6.64
C ALA A 414 -10.11 19.75 -6.05
N LEU A 415 -9.24 20.50 -5.35
CA LEU A 415 -9.53 21.87 -4.91
C LEU A 415 -9.64 22.88 -6.05
N GLN A 416 -9.02 22.62 -7.21
CA GLN A 416 -9.03 23.53 -8.36
C GLN A 416 -10.15 23.23 -9.37
N LYS A 417 -10.55 21.96 -9.53
CA LYS A 417 -11.60 21.50 -10.47
C LYS A 417 -12.97 21.35 -9.79
N ILE A 418 -13.57 22.45 -9.31
CA ILE A 418 -14.81 22.44 -8.51
C ILE A 418 -16.09 22.81 -9.31
N PRO A 419 -16.37 22.22 -10.49
CA PRO A 419 -17.82 21.95 -10.73
C PRO A 419 -18.17 20.49 -11.04
N ALA A 420 -17.53 19.86 -12.03
CA ALA A 420 -18.04 18.60 -12.59
C ALA A 420 -17.87 17.37 -11.68
N ALA A 421 -16.72 17.23 -11.01
CA ALA A 421 -16.47 16.11 -10.10
C ALA A 421 -17.33 16.19 -8.82
N MET A 422 -17.54 17.42 -8.32
CA MET A 422 -18.44 17.65 -7.19
C MET A 422 -19.90 17.39 -7.55
N GLU A 423 -20.33 17.69 -8.78
CA GLU A 423 -21.70 17.37 -9.23
C GLU A 423 -21.96 15.86 -9.26
N GLU A 424 -20.99 15.05 -9.71
CA GLU A 424 -21.13 13.60 -9.73
C GLU A 424 -21.12 12.99 -8.32
N VAL A 425 -20.23 13.47 -7.45
CA VAL A 425 -20.22 13.12 -6.03
C VAL A 425 -21.54 13.49 -5.37
N GLU A 426 -22.06 14.70 -5.60
CA GLU A 426 -23.31 15.16 -5.01
C GLU A 426 -24.52 14.36 -5.53
N THR A 427 -24.53 14.04 -6.83
CA THR A 427 -25.53 13.13 -7.40
C THR A 427 -25.49 11.77 -6.71
N LEU A 428 -24.31 11.21 -6.48
CA LEU A 428 -24.15 9.95 -5.77
C LEU A 428 -24.59 10.04 -4.30
N ARG A 429 -24.22 11.11 -3.60
CA ARG A 429 -24.66 11.37 -2.22
C ARG A 429 -26.17 11.43 -2.10
N ASN A 430 -26.85 12.08 -3.05
CA ASN A 430 -28.31 12.10 -3.12
C ASN A 430 -28.91 10.70 -3.32
N ARG A 431 -28.26 9.82 -4.09
CA ARG A 431 -28.67 8.42 -4.25
C ARG A 431 -28.44 7.58 -2.99
N CYS A 432 -27.48 7.97 -2.15
CA CYS A 432 -27.18 7.37 -0.85
C CYS A 432 -27.84 8.11 0.33
N ALA A 433 -28.83 8.99 0.08
CA ALA A 433 -29.37 9.86 1.13
C ALA A 433 -29.98 9.09 2.31
N ASP A 434 -30.61 7.94 2.05
CA ASP A 434 -31.14 7.03 3.07
C ASP A 434 -30.05 6.48 4.00
N ILE A 435 -28.87 6.16 3.44
CA ILE A 435 -27.68 5.77 4.20
C ILE A 435 -27.13 7.00 4.96
N LEU A 436 -26.91 8.12 4.27
CA LEU A 436 -26.25 9.27 4.87
C LEU A 436 -27.06 9.91 6.01
N ILE A 437 -28.39 9.98 5.89
CA ILE A 437 -29.27 10.52 6.95
C ILE A 437 -29.15 9.70 8.24
N LYS A 438 -28.93 8.39 8.13
CA LYS A 438 -28.93 7.47 9.28
C LYS A 438 -27.54 7.25 9.88
N TYR A 439 -26.50 7.22 9.04
CA TYR A 439 -25.15 6.82 9.46
C TYR A 439 -24.14 7.97 9.45
N ALA A 440 -24.36 9.05 8.71
CA ALA A 440 -23.40 10.14 8.63
C ALA A 440 -23.59 11.17 9.76
N SER A 441 -22.52 11.46 10.51
CA SER A 441 -22.47 12.58 11.46
C SER A 441 -22.39 13.92 10.71
N GLY A 442 -23.01 14.99 11.24
CA GLY A 442 -23.38 16.25 10.56
C GLY A 442 -22.33 17.05 9.76
N ASN A 443 -21.09 16.58 9.64
CA ASN A 443 -20.02 17.18 8.81
C ASN A 443 -19.91 16.56 7.41
N ALA A 444 -20.72 15.56 7.04
CA ALA A 444 -20.61 14.89 5.75
C ALA A 444 -20.76 15.84 4.54
N ASN A 445 -21.40 17.00 4.69
CA ASN A 445 -21.71 17.95 3.61
C ASN A 445 -20.68 19.08 3.42
N ALA A 446 -19.54 19.07 4.11
CA ALA A 446 -18.59 20.17 4.02
C ALA A 446 -17.76 20.10 2.72
N SER A 447 -18.04 21.01 1.77
CA SER A 447 -17.12 21.32 0.68
C SER A 447 -15.78 21.79 1.25
N ALA A 448 -14.70 21.57 0.49
CA ALA A 448 -13.40 22.08 0.92
C ALA A 448 -13.43 23.61 0.97
N GLN A 449 -12.98 24.17 2.08
CA GLN A 449 -13.03 25.61 2.34
C GLN A 449 -11.63 26.13 2.63
N LYS A 450 -11.20 27.15 1.88
CA LYS A 450 -10.00 27.90 2.23
C LYS A 450 -10.26 28.62 3.55
N ARG A 451 -9.39 28.43 4.52
CA ARG A 451 -9.48 29.00 5.87
C ARG A 451 -8.23 29.78 6.19
N SER A 452 -8.36 30.85 6.97
CA SER A 452 -7.20 31.43 7.65
C SER A 452 -6.89 30.60 8.91
N LEU A 453 -5.66 30.68 9.41
CA LEU A 453 -5.33 30.03 10.68
C LEU A 453 -6.10 30.65 11.86
N ASP A 454 -6.49 31.93 11.77
CA ASP A 454 -7.35 32.57 12.76
C ASP A 454 -8.77 32.01 12.75
N ASP A 455 -9.30 31.63 11.58
CA ASP A 455 -10.60 30.96 11.51
C ASP A 455 -10.53 29.55 12.09
N LEU A 456 -9.46 28.81 11.78
CA LEU A 456 -9.21 27.50 12.37
C LEU A 456 -9.11 27.58 13.90
N ALA A 457 -8.39 28.57 14.44
CA ALA A 457 -8.24 28.79 15.87
C ALA A 457 -9.57 28.99 16.63
N ARG A 458 -10.62 29.49 15.95
CA ARG A 458 -11.97 29.64 16.55
C ARG A 458 -12.82 28.39 16.46
N MET A 459 -12.40 27.40 15.66
CA MET A 459 -13.17 26.21 15.33
C MET A 459 -12.60 24.93 15.94
N ILE A 460 -11.36 24.94 16.41
CA ILE A 460 -10.64 23.76 16.90
C ILE A 460 -10.22 23.95 18.36
N ASP A 461 -10.12 22.83 19.07
CA ASP A 461 -9.64 22.80 20.45
C ASP A 461 -8.15 22.48 20.51
N GLN A 462 -7.64 21.70 19.54
CA GLN A 462 -6.23 21.32 19.43
C GLN A 462 -5.84 20.99 17.99
N ALA A 463 -4.54 20.86 17.75
CA ALA A 463 -3.97 20.48 16.47
C ALA A 463 -3.17 19.17 16.57
N PHE A 464 -3.32 18.31 15.57
CA PHE A 464 -2.44 17.19 15.30
C PHE A 464 -1.62 17.49 14.05
N ILE A 465 -0.32 17.70 14.21
CA ILE A 465 0.66 17.90 13.15
C ILE A 465 1.06 16.53 12.62
N ALA A 466 0.48 16.13 11.49
CA ALA A 466 0.88 14.95 10.72
C ALA A 466 1.82 15.31 9.56
N LEU A 467 2.33 16.55 9.53
CA LEU A 467 3.28 17.07 8.56
C LEU A 467 4.69 16.54 8.88
N GLN A 468 5.27 15.80 7.94
CA GLN A 468 6.68 15.43 7.95
C GLN A 468 7.46 16.43 7.09
N GLY A 469 8.67 16.78 7.51
CA GLY A 469 9.44 17.85 6.90
C GLY A 469 8.84 19.23 7.13
N ARG A 470 9.09 20.15 6.19
CA ARG A 470 8.62 21.54 6.31
C ARG A 470 7.17 21.70 5.82
N PRO A 471 6.33 22.49 6.53
CA PRO A 471 6.62 23.29 7.73
C PRO A 471 6.29 22.59 9.08
N GLY A 472 6.16 21.26 9.09
CA GLY A 472 5.74 20.49 10.27
C GLY A 472 6.84 20.28 11.32
N GLU A 473 8.09 20.14 10.90
CA GLU A 473 9.21 19.74 11.77
C GLU A 473 10.23 20.86 12.01
N ASP A 474 10.13 21.98 11.30
CA ASP A 474 11.07 23.10 11.41
C ASP A 474 10.63 24.17 12.43
N GLY A 475 9.54 23.92 13.14
CA GLY A 475 9.02 24.80 14.19
C GLY A 475 8.12 25.94 13.68
N GLN A 476 8.04 26.18 12.36
CA GLN A 476 7.30 27.33 11.86
C GLN A 476 5.80 27.20 12.13
N LEU A 477 5.20 26.03 11.87
CA LEU A 477 3.78 25.81 12.18
C LEU A 477 3.54 25.86 13.69
N GLN A 478 4.44 25.30 14.50
CA GLN A 478 4.37 25.36 15.96
C GLN A 478 4.31 26.80 16.46
N HIS A 479 5.15 27.69 15.90
CA HIS A 479 5.11 29.11 16.24
C HIS A 479 3.73 29.72 15.98
N GLU A 480 3.17 29.48 14.80
CA GLU A 480 1.86 30.02 14.41
C GLU A 480 0.71 29.49 15.29
N LEU A 481 0.80 28.23 15.73
CA LEU A 481 -0.14 27.62 16.68
C LEU A 481 0.03 28.17 18.10
N GLU A 482 1.26 28.35 18.59
CA GLU A 482 1.57 28.94 19.90
C GLU A 482 1.06 30.38 20.02
N VAL A 483 1.27 31.20 18.99
CA VAL A 483 0.76 32.59 18.92
C VAL A 483 -0.76 32.64 19.11
N ARG A 484 -1.46 31.63 18.57
CA ARG A 484 -2.93 31.50 18.66
C ARG A 484 -3.40 30.68 19.84
N LYS A 485 -2.49 30.21 20.70
CA LYS A 485 -2.77 29.37 21.87
C LYS A 485 -3.51 28.06 21.51
N ILE A 486 -3.25 27.52 20.33
CA ILE A 486 -3.75 26.21 19.92
C ILE A 486 -2.76 25.16 20.44
N PRO A 487 -3.15 24.24 21.33
CA PRO A 487 -2.29 23.15 21.76
C PRO A 487 -2.06 22.16 20.60
N TYR A 488 -0.88 21.55 20.54
CA TYR A 488 -0.51 20.60 19.49
C TYR A 488 0.35 19.45 20.00
N ASN A 489 0.42 18.36 19.22
CA ASN A 489 1.25 17.19 19.53
C ASN A 489 2.74 17.43 19.21
N GLY A 490 3.62 16.77 19.97
CA GLY A 490 5.06 16.76 19.70
C GLY A 490 5.83 17.89 20.36
N SER A 491 7.04 18.12 19.84
CA SER A 491 8.00 19.08 20.40
C SER A 491 7.66 20.52 20.02
N GLY A 492 7.99 21.46 20.91
CA GLY A 492 7.78 22.89 20.67
C GLY A 492 8.80 23.55 19.74
N LEU A 493 8.54 24.82 19.37
CA LEU A 493 9.30 25.60 18.38
C LEU A 493 10.83 25.40 18.45
N LYS A 494 11.43 25.67 19.62
CA LYS A 494 12.89 25.62 19.79
C LYS A 494 13.46 24.21 19.57
N THR A 495 12.77 23.20 20.08
CA THR A 495 13.22 21.81 19.98
C THR A 495 13.12 21.33 18.54
N SER A 496 12.02 21.65 17.84
CA SER A 496 11.83 21.31 16.43
C SER A 496 12.89 21.96 15.54
N GLN A 497 13.18 23.26 15.75
CA GLN A 497 14.24 23.98 15.02
C GLN A 497 15.63 23.35 15.18
N ILE A 498 15.97 22.91 16.40
CA ILE A 498 17.24 22.23 16.65
C ILE A 498 17.21 20.85 15.98
N ALA A 499 16.17 20.05 16.24
CA ALA A 499 16.09 18.65 15.82
C ALA A 499 16.15 18.46 14.30
N VAL A 500 15.50 19.35 13.53
CA VAL A 500 15.52 19.30 12.05
C VAL A 500 16.91 19.63 11.48
N ASN A 501 17.72 20.40 12.21
CA ASN A 501 19.08 20.76 11.79
C ASN A 501 20.09 19.73 12.34
N LYS A 502 20.51 18.80 11.49
CA LYS A 502 21.43 17.70 11.86
C LYS A 502 22.76 18.16 12.46
N VAL A 503 23.22 19.37 12.14
CA VAL A 503 24.45 19.94 12.70
C VAL A 503 24.20 20.46 14.11
N GLN A 504 23.13 21.23 14.30
CA GLN A 504 22.76 21.74 15.63
C GLN A 504 22.39 20.60 16.58
N THR A 505 21.64 19.60 16.11
CA THR A 505 21.33 18.38 16.87
C THR A 505 22.60 17.71 17.38
N LEU A 506 23.57 17.45 16.48
CA LEU A 506 24.79 16.78 16.89
C LEU A 506 25.66 17.64 17.83
N ASP A 507 25.70 18.96 17.62
CA ASP A 507 26.40 19.87 18.52
C ASP A 507 25.79 19.86 19.93
N VAL A 508 24.46 19.85 20.03
CA VAL A 508 23.75 19.71 21.31
C VAL A 508 24.05 18.36 21.95
N TRP A 509 24.01 17.27 21.17
CA TRP A 509 24.34 15.93 21.66
C TRP A 509 25.77 15.84 22.19
N ARG A 510 26.76 16.33 21.46
CA ARG A 510 28.17 16.36 21.89
C ARG A 510 28.38 17.14 23.18
N ARG A 511 27.73 18.31 23.30
CA ARG A 511 27.79 19.13 24.54
C ARG A 511 27.21 18.40 25.75
N ASN A 512 26.32 17.43 25.52
CA ASN A 512 25.71 16.58 26.56
C ASN A 512 26.39 15.21 26.70
N GLY A 513 27.57 15.02 26.10
CA GLY A 513 28.37 13.79 26.27
C GLY A 513 28.00 12.64 25.33
N PHE A 514 27.10 12.85 24.36
CA PHE A 514 26.81 11.84 23.34
C PHE A 514 27.86 11.85 22.23
N ILE A 515 28.21 10.66 21.75
CA ILE A 515 29.14 10.45 20.64
C ILE A 515 28.36 10.48 19.32
N GLY A 516 28.93 11.10 18.29
CA GLY A 516 28.38 11.01 16.94
C GLY A 516 29.42 11.37 15.87
N PRO A 517 29.07 11.16 14.60
CA PRO A 517 30.04 11.12 13.50
C PRO A 517 30.70 12.47 13.26
N ASN A 518 31.94 12.48 12.77
CA ASN A 518 32.60 13.72 12.34
C ASN A 518 31.83 14.32 11.18
N GLN A 519 31.37 15.56 11.35
CA GLN A 519 30.53 16.26 10.38
C GLN A 519 31.34 17.36 9.67
N LEU A 520 31.11 17.53 8.37
CA LEU A 520 31.64 18.63 7.58
C LEU A 520 30.53 19.21 6.71
N LEU A 521 30.31 20.52 6.84
CA LEU A 521 29.44 21.28 5.95
C LEU A 521 30.21 21.78 4.75
N VAL A 522 29.62 21.60 3.57
CA VAL A 522 30.11 22.13 2.30
C VAL A 522 29.05 23.08 1.76
N SER A 523 29.38 24.35 1.64
CA SER A 523 28.49 25.34 1.02
C SER A 523 28.67 25.35 -0.50
N LYS A 524 27.58 25.53 -1.23
CA LYS A 524 27.55 25.76 -2.68
C LYS A 524 28.48 26.88 -3.10
N ARG A 525 28.45 28.02 -2.40
CA ARG A 525 29.33 29.16 -2.68
C ARG A 525 30.81 28.77 -2.66
N ALA A 526 31.26 28.03 -1.65
CA ALA A 526 32.65 27.57 -1.57
C ALA A 526 33.00 26.59 -2.70
N PHE A 527 32.08 25.69 -3.04
CA PHE A 527 32.25 24.74 -4.13
C PHE A 527 32.33 25.42 -5.51
N GLU A 528 31.49 26.43 -5.75
CA GLU A 528 31.48 27.21 -6.99
C GLU A 528 32.71 28.12 -7.12
N LEU A 529 33.26 28.61 -6.00
CA LEU A 529 34.52 29.37 -5.99
C LEU A 529 35.71 28.50 -6.41
N SER A 530 35.84 27.30 -5.83
CA SER A 530 36.89 26.35 -6.20
C SER A 530 36.49 24.94 -5.77
N ALA A 531 36.05 24.13 -6.74
CA ALA A 531 35.68 22.73 -6.49
C ALA A 531 36.87 21.92 -5.95
N GLU A 532 38.08 22.17 -6.48
CA GLU A 532 39.29 21.46 -6.06
C GLU A 532 39.70 21.76 -4.62
N GLU A 533 39.61 23.02 -4.18
CA GLU A 533 39.85 23.38 -2.78
C GLU A 533 38.80 22.76 -1.85
N ALA A 534 37.54 22.72 -2.29
CA ALA A 534 36.47 22.05 -1.54
C ALA A 534 36.79 20.56 -1.39
N TYR A 535 37.21 19.87 -2.45
CA TYR A 535 37.60 18.45 -2.38
C TYR A 535 38.78 18.22 -1.44
N GLN A 536 39.85 19.00 -1.55
CA GLN A 536 41.02 18.87 -0.68
C GLN A 536 40.65 19.09 0.80
N LYS A 537 39.80 20.07 1.09
CA LYS A 537 39.30 20.32 2.44
C LYS A 537 38.50 19.13 2.98
N ILE A 538 37.65 18.53 2.15
CA ILE A 538 36.85 17.35 2.52
C ILE A 538 37.77 16.15 2.80
N GLU A 539 38.67 15.85 1.87
CA GLU A 539 39.58 14.69 1.94
C GLU A 539 40.62 14.80 3.05
N SER A 540 40.97 16.03 3.46
CA SER A 540 41.83 16.26 4.63
C SER A 540 41.16 15.93 5.98
N ARG A 541 39.82 15.85 6.01
CA ARG A 541 39.02 15.67 7.24
C ARG A 541 38.26 14.36 7.29
N LEU A 542 37.86 13.82 6.13
CA LEU A 542 37.08 12.61 6.00
C LEU A 542 37.80 11.64 5.06
N SER A 543 37.96 10.41 5.51
CA SER A 543 38.45 9.31 4.66
C SER A 543 37.28 8.63 3.96
N TYR A 544 37.50 8.20 2.72
CA TYR A 544 36.53 7.37 2.02
C TYR A 544 36.46 5.95 2.63
N PRO A 545 35.28 5.30 2.66
CA PRO A 545 33.98 5.87 2.31
C PRO A 545 33.40 6.74 3.43
N PHE A 546 32.57 7.73 3.06
CA PHE A 546 31.81 8.57 3.99
C PHE A 546 30.37 8.78 3.51
N VAL A 547 29.50 9.29 4.37
CA VAL A 547 28.09 9.55 4.05
C VAL A 547 27.90 11.00 3.62
N ALA A 548 27.16 11.23 2.55
CA ALA A 548 26.70 12.55 2.13
C ALA A 548 25.18 12.62 2.19
N LYS A 549 24.64 13.68 2.78
CA LYS A 549 23.20 13.89 2.97
C LYS A 549 22.81 15.38 2.99
N PRO A 550 21.55 15.72 2.70
CA PRO A 550 21.02 17.06 2.95
C PRO A 550 20.90 17.36 4.45
N ILE A 551 21.05 18.63 4.83
CA ILE A 551 20.97 19.09 6.23
C ILE A 551 19.56 18.91 6.79
N ASP A 552 18.54 19.32 6.05
CA ASP A 552 17.19 19.62 6.55
C ASP A 552 16.08 18.69 6.00
N GLN A 553 16.43 17.65 5.24
CA GLN A 553 15.48 16.64 4.75
C GLN A 553 15.53 15.39 5.62
N ASN A 554 14.38 14.77 5.88
CA ASN A 554 14.27 13.55 6.66
C ASN A 554 14.06 12.32 5.74
N GLY A 555 13.85 11.14 6.33
CA GLY A 555 13.46 9.93 5.58
C GLY A 555 14.54 9.26 4.71
N GLY A 556 15.82 9.58 4.88
CA GLY A 556 16.90 8.96 4.08
C GLY A 556 16.97 9.44 2.63
N ILE A 557 16.23 10.49 2.29
CA ILE A 557 16.19 11.05 0.93
C ILE A 557 17.55 11.65 0.59
N ALA A 558 18.08 11.27 -0.58
CA ALA A 558 19.38 11.70 -1.09
C ALA A 558 20.57 11.44 -0.13
N VAL A 559 20.46 10.45 0.74
CA VAL A 559 21.60 9.91 1.48
C VAL A 559 22.41 9.01 0.55
N LYS A 560 23.72 9.26 0.44
CA LYS A 560 24.63 8.47 -0.39
C LYS A 560 25.91 8.14 0.35
N ILE A 561 26.38 6.91 0.15
CA ILE A 561 27.74 6.52 0.53
C ILE A 561 28.67 6.93 -0.62
N ILE A 562 29.58 7.84 -0.31
CA ILE A 562 30.59 8.37 -1.20
C ILE A 562 31.83 7.51 -1.05
N ARG A 563 32.20 6.76 -2.10
CA ARG A 563 33.32 5.80 -2.05
C ARG A 563 34.61 6.37 -2.61
N ASN A 564 34.53 7.42 -3.43
CA ASN A 564 35.64 8.02 -4.12
C ASN A 564 35.29 9.47 -4.53
N ARG A 565 36.27 10.17 -5.09
CA ARG A 565 36.12 11.56 -5.54
C ARG A 565 35.08 11.73 -6.66
N THR A 566 34.90 10.74 -7.52
CA THR A 566 33.90 10.78 -8.60
C THR A 566 32.48 10.78 -8.02
N ASP A 567 32.22 9.95 -7.01
CA ASP A 567 30.94 9.95 -6.28
C ASP A 567 30.72 11.30 -5.59
N LEU A 568 31.78 11.90 -5.02
CA LEU A 568 31.72 13.19 -4.33
C LEU A 568 31.35 14.33 -5.28
N ASP A 569 32.05 14.44 -6.41
CA ASP A 569 31.79 15.45 -7.45
C ASP A 569 30.36 15.33 -7.96
N ALA A 570 29.92 14.10 -8.29
CA ALA A 570 28.55 13.86 -8.75
C ALA A 570 27.51 14.24 -7.69
N TYR A 571 27.76 13.96 -6.41
CA TYR A 571 26.86 14.30 -5.32
C TYR A 571 26.73 15.80 -5.12
N LEU A 572 27.85 16.53 -5.01
CA LEU A 572 27.85 17.98 -4.78
C LEU A 572 27.24 18.71 -5.97
N ARG A 573 27.55 18.30 -7.21
CA ARG A 573 26.94 18.87 -8.41
C ARG A 573 25.46 18.59 -8.50
N MET A 574 25.01 17.40 -8.08
CA MET A 574 23.58 17.15 -7.93
C MET A 574 22.98 18.09 -6.89
N MET A 575 23.54 18.18 -5.69
CA MET A 575 22.97 19.01 -4.61
C MET A 575 22.90 20.50 -4.95
N PHE A 576 23.92 21.02 -5.63
CA PHE A 576 24.12 22.44 -5.91
C PHE A 576 23.63 22.90 -7.29
N ARG A 577 23.01 21.99 -8.07
CA ARG A 577 22.52 22.31 -9.41
C ARG A 577 21.44 23.42 -9.39
N PRO A 578 21.27 24.16 -10.50
CA PRO A 578 20.13 25.07 -10.66
C PRO A 578 18.79 24.35 -10.56
N GLN A 579 17.78 25.03 -10.00
CA GLN A 579 16.43 24.49 -9.91
C GLN A 579 15.89 24.14 -11.30
N GLY A 580 15.34 22.93 -11.46
CA GLY A 580 14.84 22.41 -12.74
C GLY A 580 15.85 21.63 -13.59
N ALA A 581 17.13 21.61 -13.23
CA ALA A 581 18.12 20.76 -13.88
C ALA A 581 18.05 19.30 -13.38
N ASP A 582 18.00 18.33 -14.29
CA ASP A 582 17.88 16.89 -13.91
C ASP A 582 19.23 16.25 -13.53
N GLY A 583 20.36 16.75 -14.06
CA GLY A 583 21.68 16.20 -13.74
C GLY A 583 21.90 14.76 -14.23
N ALA A 584 21.42 14.43 -15.43
CA ALA A 584 21.38 13.07 -15.98
C ALA A 584 22.73 12.32 -15.92
N GLU A 585 23.85 13.02 -16.14
CA GLU A 585 25.20 12.44 -16.05
C GLU A 585 25.53 11.99 -14.62
N TYR A 586 25.29 12.85 -13.64
CA TYR A 586 25.56 12.57 -12.23
C TYR A 586 24.61 11.53 -11.63
N ARG A 587 23.37 11.46 -12.11
CA ARG A 587 22.42 10.40 -11.74
C ARG A 587 22.94 9.00 -12.06
N LYS A 588 23.61 8.83 -13.21
CA LYS A 588 24.22 7.53 -13.59
C LYS A 588 25.33 7.15 -12.62
N ILE A 589 26.20 8.09 -12.27
CA ILE A 589 27.30 7.89 -11.32
C ILE A 589 26.76 7.51 -9.93
N LEU A 590 25.76 8.25 -9.43
CA LEU A 590 25.15 8.02 -8.12
C LEU A 590 24.14 6.86 -8.09
N LYS A 591 23.96 6.16 -9.23
CA LYS A 591 23.01 5.06 -9.41
C LYS A 591 21.60 5.43 -8.96
N LEU A 592 21.13 6.60 -9.37
CA LEU A 592 19.78 7.10 -9.08
C LEU A 592 18.78 6.60 -10.13
N LYS A 593 17.57 6.21 -9.71
CA LYS A 593 16.48 5.88 -10.64
C LYS A 593 16.13 7.12 -11.50
N PRO A 594 15.79 6.96 -12.78
CA PRO A 594 15.33 8.08 -13.61
C PRO A 594 14.17 8.82 -12.96
N LYS A 595 14.20 10.17 -12.97
CA LYS A 595 13.16 11.05 -12.37
C LYS A 595 12.92 10.87 -10.87
N SER A 596 13.74 10.10 -10.15
CA SER A 596 13.68 10.06 -8.69
C SER A 596 13.95 11.46 -8.11
N GLU A 597 13.20 11.83 -7.07
CA GLU A 597 13.38 13.11 -6.39
C GLU A 597 14.77 13.16 -5.73
N PHE A 598 15.47 14.27 -5.95
CA PHE A 598 16.74 14.59 -5.32
C PHE A 598 16.71 16.07 -4.95
N PRO A 599 16.95 16.46 -3.70
CA PRO A 599 16.78 17.83 -3.25
C PRO A 599 17.85 18.75 -3.86
N PHE A 600 17.60 20.05 -3.73
CA PHE A 600 18.55 21.11 -4.07
C PHE A 600 18.77 21.89 -2.78
N ALA A 601 20.02 22.14 -2.42
CA ALA A 601 20.35 22.83 -1.18
C ALA A 601 21.56 23.74 -1.38
N GLU A 602 21.66 24.79 -0.60
CA GLU A 602 22.85 25.67 -0.60
C GLU A 602 24.01 25.06 0.20
N GLU A 603 23.75 23.98 0.94
CA GLU A 603 24.74 23.27 1.74
C GLU A 603 24.52 21.76 1.70
N ALA A 604 25.61 21.00 1.75
CA ALA A 604 25.62 19.55 1.88
C ALA A 604 26.34 19.15 3.18
N LEU A 605 25.81 18.14 3.86
CA LEU A 605 26.39 17.58 5.07
C LEU A 605 27.12 16.28 4.75
N LEU A 606 28.40 16.22 5.07
CA LEU A 606 29.23 15.03 4.93
C LEU A 606 29.58 14.49 6.32
N GLU A 607 29.50 13.18 6.50
CA GLU A 607 29.70 12.52 7.79
C GLU A 607 30.62 11.30 7.68
N SER A 608 31.51 11.11 8.65
CA SER A 608 32.25 9.85 8.78
C SER A 608 31.30 8.66 8.91
N MET A 609 31.68 7.52 8.34
CA MET A 609 30.97 6.26 8.60
C MET A 609 30.98 5.94 10.09
N ILE A 610 29.83 5.47 10.60
CA ILE A 610 29.73 4.90 11.95
C ILE A 610 29.97 3.40 11.81
N GLY A 611 30.88 2.87 12.63
CA GLY A 611 31.28 1.47 12.61
C GLY A 611 31.35 0.86 14.01
N PRO A 612 31.73 -0.42 14.10
CA PRO A 612 31.82 -1.13 15.37
C PRO A 612 32.91 -0.59 16.31
N ASP A 613 33.92 0.13 15.81
CA ASP A 613 35.01 0.72 16.62
C ASP A 613 35.64 -0.26 17.63
N GLY A 614 35.81 -1.52 17.23
CA GLY A 614 36.37 -2.59 18.06
C GLY A 614 35.37 -3.25 19.03
N ALA A 615 34.10 -2.85 19.00
CA ALA A 615 33.05 -3.47 19.79
C ALA A 615 32.74 -4.90 19.33
N ARG A 616 32.40 -5.76 20.30
CA ARG A 616 31.98 -7.15 20.06
C ARG A 616 30.65 -7.23 19.29
N HIS A 617 29.78 -6.26 19.49
CA HIS A 617 28.47 -6.15 18.86
C HIS A 617 28.25 -4.71 18.38
N PHE A 618 27.69 -4.56 17.19
CA PHE A 618 27.31 -3.28 16.60
C PHE A 618 25.87 -3.41 16.12
N LEU A 619 24.99 -2.59 16.68
CA LEU A 619 23.54 -2.69 16.52
C LEU A 619 22.99 -1.31 16.19
N GLU A 620 22.09 -1.26 15.21
CA GLU A 620 21.24 -0.11 14.97
C GLU A 620 19.93 -0.31 15.74
N ILE A 621 19.62 0.61 16.63
CA ILE A 621 18.42 0.57 17.46
C ILE A 621 17.56 1.78 17.11
N SER A 622 16.30 1.51 16.73
CA SER A 622 15.28 2.54 16.62
C SER A 622 14.27 2.38 17.76
N ALA A 623 14.02 3.48 18.48
CA ALA A 623 13.11 3.51 19.62
C ALA A 623 12.21 4.73 19.53
N THR A 624 10.92 4.55 19.79
CA THR A 624 9.97 5.65 19.97
C THR A 624 9.86 5.94 21.46
N ILE A 625 10.14 7.18 21.84
CA ILE A 625 10.09 7.64 23.23
C ILE A 625 8.98 8.67 23.36
N MET A 626 8.07 8.45 24.30
CA MET A 626 7.04 9.42 24.68
C MET A 626 7.32 9.93 26.09
N ALA A 627 7.46 11.25 26.20
CA ALA A 627 7.60 11.93 27.47
C ALA A 627 6.25 12.45 27.93
N SER A 628 5.90 12.21 29.20
CA SER A 628 4.69 12.71 29.83
C SER A 628 5.05 13.37 31.17
N PRO A 629 4.51 14.55 31.50
CA PRO A 629 4.71 15.14 32.82
C PRO A 629 3.98 14.31 33.88
N THR A 630 4.62 14.13 35.03
CA THR A 630 3.98 13.58 36.24
C THR A 630 3.18 14.67 36.94
N VAL A 631 2.33 14.26 37.89
CA VAL A 631 1.59 15.18 38.78
C VAL A 631 2.53 16.13 39.54
N GLU A 632 3.79 15.70 39.76
CA GLU A 632 4.84 16.45 40.48
C GLU A 632 5.66 17.36 39.55
N GLY A 633 5.39 17.36 38.23
CA GLY A 633 6.11 18.16 37.23
C GLY A 633 7.42 17.55 36.74
N SER A 634 7.79 16.35 37.18
CA SER A 634 8.90 15.57 36.61
C SER A 634 8.50 14.90 35.29
N LEU A 635 9.46 14.51 34.44
CA LEU A 635 9.15 13.82 33.18
C LEU A 635 9.20 12.29 33.37
N LYS A 636 8.13 11.62 32.96
CA LYS A 636 8.05 10.17 32.80
C LYS A 636 8.22 9.81 31.33
N TYR A 637 9.21 8.97 31.05
CA TYR A 637 9.48 8.47 29.70
C TYR A 637 8.92 7.06 29.53
N GLN A 638 8.19 6.84 28.45
CA GLN A 638 7.74 5.53 28.00
C GLN A 638 8.42 5.21 26.68
N ILE A 639 9.11 4.07 26.64
CA ILE A 639 9.78 3.55 25.44
C ILE A 639 8.85 2.48 24.87
N PHE A 640 8.44 2.66 23.61
CA PHE A 640 7.66 1.65 22.87
C PHE A 640 8.60 0.58 22.28
N ASP A 641 8.04 -0.53 21.81
CA ASP A 641 8.78 -1.71 21.34
C ASP A 641 9.99 -1.33 20.49
N LEU A 642 11.16 -1.84 20.91
CA LEU A 642 12.41 -1.68 20.17
C LEU A 642 12.34 -2.52 18.90
N ALA A 643 12.49 -1.88 17.74
CA ALA A 643 12.75 -2.59 16.50
C ALA A 643 14.27 -2.77 16.37
N GLU A 644 14.76 -4.00 16.59
CA GLU A 644 16.14 -4.35 16.26
C GLU A 644 16.29 -4.49 14.74
N MET A 645 17.13 -3.66 14.12
CA MET A 645 17.60 -3.90 12.75
C MET A 645 19.01 -4.49 12.82
N HIS A 646 19.16 -5.75 12.41
CA HIS A 646 20.48 -6.37 12.29
C HIS A 646 21.20 -5.83 11.05
N THR A 647 22.09 -4.86 11.23
CA THR A 647 23.02 -4.46 10.18
C THR A 647 24.21 -5.43 10.14
N ARG A 648 24.30 -6.26 9.09
CA ARG A 648 25.53 -7.04 8.82
C ARG A 648 26.69 -6.07 8.52
N PRO A 649 27.94 -6.40 8.91
CA PRO A 649 29.10 -5.65 8.44
C PRO A 649 29.19 -5.81 6.91
N GLY A 650 28.92 -4.73 6.16
CA GLY A 650 29.12 -4.69 4.70
C GLY A 650 27.88 -4.59 3.81
N SER A 651 26.65 -4.54 4.33
CA SER A 651 25.45 -4.33 3.50
C SER A 651 24.81 -2.97 3.77
N SER A 652 24.99 -2.05 2.82
CA SER A 652 24.31 -0.75 2.76
C SER A 652 23.09 -0.81 1.84
N GLY A 653 21.90 -0.42 2.34
CA GLY A 653 20.86 0.21 1.51
C GLY A 653 19.46 -0.42 1.58
N HIS A 654 18.58 0.15 2.41
CA HIS A 654 17.24 0.64 2.04
C HIS A 654 16.52 1.23 3.27
N PRO A 655 16.15 2.53 3.29
CA PRO A 655 15.11 3.03 4.18
C PRO A 655 13.79 3.00 3.40
N GLY A 656 12.94 2.01 3.65
CA GLY A 656 11.67 1.91 2.96
C GLY A 656 11.05 0.52 2.98
N ALA A 657 10.73 0.02 4.17
CA ALA A 657 9.64 -0.95 4.38
C ALA A 657 9.27 -0.97 5.86
N PHE A 658 7.97 -0.88 6.10
CA PHE A 658 7.30 -0.81 7.40
C PHE A 658 7.46 -2.08 8.24
N PHE A 659 7.33 -1.90 9.57
CA PHE A 659 6.96 -2.88 10.61
C PHE A 659 7.09 -4.37 10.25
N GLN A 660 8.21 -5.00 10.62
CA GLN A 660 8.19 -6.41 10.97
C GLN A 660 8.07 -6.55 12.49
N LYS A 661 6.93 -7.08 12.95
CA LYS A 661 6.80 -7.66 14.30
C LYS A 661 7.83 -8.79 14.42
N SER A 662 8.81 -8.63 15.31
CA SER A 662 9.60 -9.75 15.84
C SER A 662 9.17 -10.02 17.29
N PRO A 663 9.07 -11.29 17.73
CA PRO A 663 8.59 -11.61 19.06
C PRO A 663 9.69 -11.43 20.13
N ARG A 664 9.33 -10.74 21.22
CA ARG A 664 10.00 -10.71 22.54
C ARG A 664 11.48 -10.31 22.54
N ALA A 665 11.74 -9.00 22.67
CA ALA A 665 13.02 -8.53 23.18
C ALA A 665 13.12 -8.77 24.70
N THR A 666 14.27 -9.29 25.12
CA THR A 666 14.60 -9.62 26.52
C THR A 666 15.08 -8.35 27.23
N PHE A 667 14.57 -8.08 28.43
CA PHE A 667 14.91 -6.92 29.24
C PHE A 667 16.43 -6.83 29.52
N PHE A 668 17.09 -5.76 29.08
CA PHE A 668 18.40 -5.38 29.62
C PHE A 668 18.21 -4.54 30.89
N LYS A 669 18.70 -5.09 32.01
CA LYS A 669 18.79 -4.46 33.32
C LYS A 669 19.82 -3.32 33.24
N GLN A 670 19.45 -2.11 33.66
CA GLN A 670 20.42 -1.01 33.89
C GLN A 670 21.49 -1.47 34.92
N PRO A 671 22.78 -1.17 34.72
CA PRO A 671 23.72 -1.02 35.83
C PRO A 671 23.57 0.37 36.45
N ASP A 672 23.70 0.42 37.78
CA ASP A 672 23.52 1.58 38.67
C ASP A 672 24.30 2.85 38.29
#